data_AF-A0A2D7G1V4-F1
#
_entry.id   AF-A0A2D7G1V4-F1
#
_cell.length_a   1.000
_cell.length_b   1.000
_cell.length_c   1.000
_cell.angle_alpha   90.00
_cell.angle_beta   90.00
_cell.angle_gamma   90.00
#
_symmetry.space_group_name_H-M   'P 1'
#
loop_
_entity.id
_entity.type
_entity.pdbx_description
1 polymer ?
#
loop_
_entity_poly.entity_id
_entity_poly.type
_entity_poly.pdbx_seq_one_letter_code
_entity_poly.pdbx_strand_id
1 'polypeptide(L)'
;MTKANPATEEASTESPDNPLSEPCIMVIFGASGDLTKRLLVPSLYNLACDGLLSPHFAVLGSGRSQLDDEAFRAAMASDAEGLRAFHTRHEFDEPAADELLGRFHFQSANIDAEGFAGLKQRVAALDKQYQAQGNVLFYFAMAPRFFGDLCENLHKAGFQSDRGWQRIIVEKPFGTDLDSALALNREILKYWREEQIYRIDHYLGKETVQNLLAFRFSNGMFEPLWNNKYIDNIQFNVCESVDVQGRGGYYDRSGVLRDMMQNHMFQMLSYICMEPPGSFESDAIRNEKAKLLESVRIYSDAEVAENVVRGQYGPSPDRTAEVVRKPGYREEADVDPASKTETFAAAKLHIDNWRWQGVPIYLRSGKALWKRGTEIVIEFKKPPVTLFQGTEIDHLTSNRLVFHIQPYQGIDLLFQAKTPGPTLQLQGVDMSFSYGEAFKSSRYTGYEVMLYACSRGDATLFSRGDLVEAAWRIAQPVLDYWAVAPAPDFPNYTRNSWGPQSAYALLEKDGRRWFEVVTPDVLEESALFKGADPLLLNSVILAMQPLTVSTGEMILEAGEVSSEMYFLCRGEVEVLDARNETLDELGEGDFFGEVGLLMAMPRTASIRAKSLCDLFVLSKKDFTRILRDHPQFAEEIRAIAEQRYALTLQLDSLMQ
;
A
#
# COMPACT_ATOMS: atom_id res chain seq x y z
N MET A 1 9.36 59.58 0.62
CA MET A 1 9.45 58.81 1.89
C MET A 1 9.28 57.35 1.54
N THR A 2 10.10 56.52 2.16
CA THR A 2 10.68 55.28 1.65
C THR A 2 9.71 54.11 1.70
N LYS A 3 9.73 53.26 0.66
CA LYS A 3 9.12 51.93 0.66
C LYS A 3 9.80 51.04 1.70
N ALA A 4 9.02 50.36 2.53
CA ALA A 4 9.51 49.27 3.36
C ALA A 4 9.02 47.95 2.76
N ASN A 5 9.96 47.19 2.22
CA ASN A 5 9.83 45.79 1.84
C ASN A 5 9.83 44.97 3.13
N PRO A 6 8.85 44.10 3.42
CA PRO A 6 9.11 42.95 4.26
C PRO A 6 9.81 41.93 3.38
N ALA A 7 11.05 41.62 3.76
CA ALA A 7 11.88 40.63 3.10
C ALA A 7 11.13 39.28 3.01
N THR A 8 10.99 38.79 1.79
CA THR A 8 10.97 37.36 1.51
C THR A 8 12.31 36.81 1.97
N GLU A 9 12.36 36.31 3.22
CA GLU A 9 13.30 35.23 3.51
C GLU A 9 12.88 34.06 2.65
N GLU A 10 13.52 33.94 1.49
CA GLU A 10 13.68 32.66 0.83
C GLU A 10 14.28 31.73 1.89
N ALA A 11 13.42 30.89 2.46
CA ALA A 11 13.88 29.67 3.11
C ALA A 11 14.62 28.89 2.02
N SER A 12 15.92 29.10 1.95
CA SER A 12 16.87 28.23 1.29
C SER A 12 16.68 26.86 1.91
N THR A 13 15.84 26.04 1.28
CA THR A 13 15.80 24.62 1.53
C THR A 13 17.09 24.06 0.94
N GLU A 14 18.20 24.23 1.66
CA GLU A 14 19.34 23.33 1.53
C GLU A 14 18.75 21.93 1.70
N SER A 15 18.70 21.16 0.61
CA SER A 15 18.54 19.73 0.70
C SER A 15 19.55 19.24 1.73
N PRO A 16 19.15 18.47 2.76
CA PRO A 16 20.09 18.00 3.76
C PRO A 16 21.29 17.38 3.04
N ASP A 17 22.51 17.71 3.49
CA ASP A 17 23.81 17.21 2.97
C ASP A 17 23.87 15.67 3.14
N ASN A 18 23.06 14.98 2.34
CA ASN A 18 23.02 13.53 2.31
C ASN A 18 24.33 13.08 1.68
N PRO A 19 25.08 12.18 2.33
CA PRO A 19 26.33 11.72 1.77
C PRO A 19 26.08 10.99 0.45
N LEU A 20 27.04 11.07 -0.47
CA LEU A 20 27.02 10.25 -1.66
C LEU A 20 26.98 8.75 -1.29
N SER A 21 26.38 7.96 -2.16
CA SER A 21 26.59 6.50 -2.18
C SER A 21 28.08 6.17 -2.21
N GLU A 22 28.44 5.00 -1.68
CA GLU A 22 29.84 4.59 -1.72
C GLU A 22 30.27 4.22 -3.15
N PRO A 23 31.53 4.50 -3.54
CA PRO A 23 32.09 4.00 -4.80
C PRO A 23 31.86 2.51 -4.93
N CYS A 24 31.35 2.02 -6.05
CA CYS A 24 31.19 0.58 -6.31
C CYS A 24 30.97 0.26 -7.79
N ILE A 25 31.25 -0.99 -8.16
CA ILE A 25 30.80 -1.59 -9.42
C ILE A 25 29.53 -2.39 -9.13
N MET A 26 28.42 -2.01 -9.77
CA MET A 26 27.17 -2.77 -9.68
C MET A 26 27.08 -3.77 -10.82
N VAL A 27 27.12 -5.06 -10.50
CA VAL A 27 26.96 -6.16 -11.47
C VAL A 27 25.51 -6.63 -11.47
N ILE A 28 24.81 -6.47 -12.59
CA ILE A 28 23.41 -6.88 -12.71
C ILE A 28 23.33 -8.18 -13.51
N PHE A 29 23.01 -9.28 -12.85
CA PHE A 29 22.71 -10.54 -13.52
C PHE A 29 21.28 -10.51 -14.05
N GLY A 30 21.10 -10.84 -15.34
CA GLY A 30 19.79 -10.66 -16.00
C GLY A 30 19.56 -9.23 -16.48
N ALA A 31 20.62 -8.47 -16.77
CA ALA A 31 20.56 -7.04 -17.07
C ALA A 31 19.68 -6.65 -18.28
N SER A 32 19.44 -7.55 -19.23
CA SER A 32 18.54 -7.29 -20.35
C SER A 32 17.05 -7.49 -20.02
N GLY A 33 16.72 -7.86 -18.78
CA GLY A 33 15.36 -8.14 -18.31
C GLY A 33 14.52 -6.89 -18.01
N ASP A 34 13.22 -7.11 -17.86
CA ASP A 34 12.22 -6.05 -17.65
C ASP A 34 12.41 -5.29 -16.34
N LEU A 35 12.77 -5.99 -15.23
CA LEU A 35 13.06 -5.37 -13.94
C LEU A 35 14.16 -4.30 -14.03
N THR A 36 15.24 -4.60 -14.76
CA THR A 36 16.36 -3.68 -14.94
C THR A 36 15.90 -2.42 -15.67
N LYS A 37 15.20 -2.58 -16.79
CA LYS A 37 14.71 -1.48 -17.64
C LYS A 37 13.69 -0.60 -16.91
N ARG A 38 12.73 -1.21 -16.20
CA ARG A 38 11.60 -0.51 -15.60
C ARG A 38 11.85 0.07 -14.22
N LEU A 39 12.72 -0.55 -13.42
CA LEU A 39 12.90 -0.18 -12.01
C LEU A 39 14.35 0.21 -11.71
N LEU A 40 15.33 -0.63 -12.03
CA LEU A 40 16.72 -0.37 -11.59
C LEU A 40 17.37 0.82 -12.30
N VAL A 41 17.25 0.90 -13.62
CA VAL A 41 17.83 2.02 -14.38
C VAL A 41 17.16 3.36 -14.03
N PRO A 42 15.81 3.46 -13.98
CA PRO A 42 15.15 4.66 -13.46
C PRO A 42 15.55 5.02 -12.03
N SER A 43 15.78 4.03 -11.16
CA SER A 43 16.24 4.28 -9.78
C SER A 43 17.64 4.87 -9.72
N LEU A 44 18.58 4.32 -10.50
CA LEU A 44 19.94 4.86 -10.61
C LEU A 44 19.93 6.28 -11.21
N TYR A 45 19.04 6.52 -12.17
CA TYR A 45 18.81 7.85 -12.74
C TYR A 45 18.30 8.85 -11.71
N ASN A 46 17.32 8.47 -10.88
CA ASN A 46 16.84 9.32 -9.79
C ASN A 46 17.98 9.67 -8.81
N LEU A 47 18.79 8.69 -8.41
CA LEU A 47 19.96 8.93 -7.54
C LEU A 47 21.00 9.85 -8.19
N ALA A 48 21.20 9.76 -9.51
CA ALA A 48 22.11 10.65 -10.23
C ALA A 48 21.58 12.08 -10.27
N CYS A 49 20.31 12.29 -10.63
CA CYS A 49 19.67 13.61 -10.65
C CYS A 49 19.62 14.26 -9.26
N ASP A 50 19.46 13.47 -8.20
CA ASP A 50 19.42 13.96 -6.82
C ASP A 50 20.82 14.19 -6.23
N GLY A 51 21.89 13.95 -7.01
CA GLY A 51 23.27 14.11 -6.54
C GLY A 51 23.67 13.13 -5.43
N LEU A 52 23.02 11.96 -5.37
CA LEU A 52 23.27 10.92 -4.36
C LEU A 52 24.11 9.75 -4.92
N LEU A 53 24.26 9.66 -6.24
CA LEU A 53 25.08 8.63 -6.89
C LEU A 53 26.55 9.05 -6.96
N SER A 54 27.46 8.19 -6.49
CA SER A 54 28.89 8.44 -6.55
C SER A 54 29.39 8.67 -7.98
N PRO A 55 30.33 9.61 -8.22
CA PRO A 55 31.03 9.68 -9.50
C PRO A 55 31.91 8.44 -9.77
N HIS A 56 32.29 7.72 -8.71
CA HIS A 56 33.11 6.50 -8.77
C HIS A 56 32.24 5.23 -8.83
N PHE A 57 31.23 5.27 -9.72
CA PHE A 57 30.24 4.20 -9.88
C PHE A 57 30.17 3.75 -11.33
N ALA A 58 30.00 2.44 -11.56
CA ALA A 58 29.69 1.90 -12.88
C ALA A 58 28.79 0.67 -12.81
N VAL A 59 28.05 0.42 -13.89
CA VAL A 59 27.18 -0.74 -14.04
C VAL A 59 27.80 -1.72 -15.02
N LEU A 60 27.87 -3.00 -14.63
CA LEU A 60 28.20 -4.11 -15.51
C LEU A 60 27.00 -5.05 -15.62
N GLY A 61 26.28 -4.98 -16.73
CA GLY A 61 25.25 -5.95 -17.06
C GLY A 61 25.85 -7.29 -17.45
N SER A 62 25.24 -8.39 -17.00
CA SER A 62 25.62 -9.75 -17.36
C SER A 62 24.41 -10.57 -17.79
N GLY A 63 24.54 -11.29 -18.89
CA GLY A 63 23.49 -12.16 -19.42
C GLY A 63 23.93 -12.96 -20.64
N ARG A 64 23.01 -13.77 -21.19
CA ARG A 64 23.27 -14.61 -22.38
C ARG A 64 23.18 -13.86 -23.71
N SER A 65 22.54 -12.69 -23.71
CA SER A 65 22.36 -11.84 -24.88
C SER A 65 23.71 -11.40 -25.43
N GLN A 66 23.92 -11.54 -26.74
CA GLN A 66 25.15 -11.09 -27.41
C GLN A 66 25.08 -9.58 -27.66
N LEU A 67 25.44 -8.80 -26.65
CA LEU A 67 25.46 -7.33 -26.69
C LEU A 67 26.87 -6.83 -26.35
N ASP A 68 27.30 -5.77 -27.04
CA ASP A 68 28.44 -4.95 -26.63
C ASP A 68 27.98 -3.79 -25.72
N ASP A 69 28.94 -2.99 -25.24
CA ASP A 69 28.66 -1.86 -24.35
C ASP A 69 27.73 -0.83 -25.03
N GLU A 70 27.97 -0.51 -26.30
CA GLU A 70 27.18 0.46 -27.07
C GLU A 70 25.74 0.02 -27.28
N ALA A 71 25.51 -1.23 -27.70
CA ALA A 71 24.17 -1.78 -27.87
C ALA A 71 23.42 -1.88 -26.55
N PHE A 72 24.11 -2.22 -25.45
CA PHE A 72 23.50 -2.24 -24.13
C PHE A 72 23.08 -0.84 -23.67
N ARG A 73 23.94 0.17 -23.84
CA ARG A 73 23.58 1.57 -23.55
C ARG A 73 22.39 2.04 -24.37
N ALA A 74 22.39 1.79 -25.68
CA ALA A 74 21.28 2.15 -26.55
C ALA A 74 19.96 1.49 -26.13
N ALA A 75 20.00 0.21 -25.73
CA ALA A 75 18.83 -0.50 -25.22
C ALA A 75 18.31 0.11 -23.90
N MET A 76 19.22 0.46 -22.98
CA MET A 76 18.83 1.11 -21.71
C MET A 76 18.36 2.55 -21.90
N ALA A 77 18.75 3.23 -22.97
CA ALA A 77 18.36 4.62 -23.27
C ALA A 77 17.04 4.75 -24.04
N SER A 78 16.47 3.64 -24.53
CA SER A 78 15.35 3.62 -25.48
C SER A 78 14.08 4.33 -25.00
N ASP A 79 13.40 5.01 -25.93
CA ASP A 79 12.08 5.64 -25.73
C ASP A 79 10.92 4.64 -25.60
N ALA A 80 11.10 3.41 -26.10
CA ALA A 80 10.05 2.41 -26.09
C ALA A 80 10.12 1.51 -24.86
N GLU A 81 11.34 1.16 -24.42
CA GLU A 81 11.54 0.15 -23.38
C GLU A 81 12.72 0.45 -22.44
N GLY A 82 13.23 1.68 -22.42
CA GLY A 82 14.39 2.07 -21.61
C GLY A 82 14.06 3.17 -20.61
N LEU A 83 15.11 3.88 -20.18
CA LEU A 83 15.04 4.97 -19.22
C LEU A 83 14.09 6.08 -19.68
N ARG A 84 14.07 6.42 -20.98
CA ARG A 84 13.16 7.43 -21.53
C ARG A 84 11.68 6.99 -21.51
N ALA A 85 11.42 5.69 -21.55
CA ALA A 85 10.06 5.15 -21.42
C ALA A 85 9.56 5.07 -19.96
N PHE A 86 10.48 4.84 -19.02
CA PHE A 86 10.16 4.46 -17.64
C PHE A 86 10.68 5.45 -16.58
N HIS A 87 11.19 6.62 -16.95
CA HIS A 87 11.59 7.63 -15.97
C HIS A 87 10.37 8.05 -15.14
N THR A 88 10.63 8.34 -13.87
CA THR A 88 9.56 8.70 -12.94
C THR A 88 9.55 10.18 -12.58
N ARG A 89 10.56 10.95 -13.01
CA ARG A 89 10.64 12.40 -12.78
C ARG A 89 9.68 13.14 -13.70
N HIS A 90 9.19 14.30 -13.25
CA HIS A 90 8.34 15.19 -14.05
C HIS A 90 9.06 15.70 -15.30
N GLU A 91 10.33 16.04 -15.17
CA GLU A 91 11.18 16.50 -16.27
C GLU A 91 12.34 15.52 -16.46
N PHE A 92 12.66 15.24 -17.72
CA PHE A 92 13.79 14.40 -18.09
C PHE A 92 15.05 15.26 -18.29
N ASP A 93 16.00 15.09 -17.39
CA ASP A 93 17.37 15.62 -17.48
C ASP A 93 18.22 14.72 -18.39
N GLU A 94 18.39 15.17 -19.65
CA GLU A 94 19.22 14.52 -20.66
C GLU A 94 20.71 14.46 -20.28
N PRO A 95 21.37 15.55 -19.84
CA PRO A 95 22.76 15.50 -19.37
C PRO A 95 23.02 14.45 -18.28
N ALA A 96 22.16 14.37 -17.26
CA ALA A 96 22.30 13.39 -16.19
C ALA A 96 22.11 11.95 -16.71
N ALA A 97 21.18 11.74 -17.65
CA ALA A 97 20.95 10.44 -18.26
C ALA A 97 22.15 9.98 -19.08
N ASP A 98 22.69 10.86 -19.94
CA ASP A 98 23.85 10.56 -20.79
C ASP A 98 25.10 10.27 -19.95
N GLU A 99 25.34 11.06 -18.90
CA GLU A 99 26.44 10.83 -17.97
C GLU A 99 26.32 9.47 -17.28
N LEU A 100 25.13 9.12 -16.77
CA LEU A 100 24.88 7.84 -16.12
C LEU A 100 25.08 6.68 -17.09
N LEU A 101 24.44 6.73 -18.26
CA LEU A 101 24.48 5.66 -19.27
C LEU A 101 25.89 5.47 -19.83
N GLY A 102 26.72 6.52 -19.88
CA GLY A 102 28.14 6.42 -20.22
C GLY A 102 28.95 5.49 -19.31
N ARG A 103 28.43 5.16 -18.11
CA ARG A 103 29.04 4.26 -17.12
C ARG A 103 28.48 2.84 -17.17
N PHE A 104 27.66 2.53 -18.18
CA PHE A 104 27.08 1.21 -18.36
C PHE A 104 27.96 0.38 -19.30
N HIS A 105 28.20 -0.86 -18.89
CA HIS A 105 28.97 -1.86 -19.61
C HIS A 105 28.19 -3.16 -19.64
N PHE A 106 28.52 -4.03 -20.59
CA PHE A 106 27.91 -5.34 -20.70
C PHE A 106 28.94 -6.43 -20.92
N GLN A 107 28.66 -7.60 -20.37
CA GLN A 107 29.40 -8.82 -20.67
C GLN A 107 28.43 -9.97 -20.95
N SER A 108 28.58 -10.56 -22.12
CA SER A 108 27.93 -11.82 -22.44
C SER A 108 28.61 -12.94 -21.64
N ALA A 109 27.86 -13.63 -20.78
CA ALA A 109 28.41 -14.70 -19.94
C ALA A 109 27.39 -15.78 -19.64
N ASN A 110 27.87 -17.02 -19.58
CA ASN A 110 27.13 -18.16 -19.02
C ASN A 110 27.35 -18.23 -17.50
N ILE A 111 26.47 -18.96 -16.81
CA ILE A 111 26.61 -19.25 -15.38
C ILE A 111 27.52 -20.48 -15.23
N ASP A 112 28.80 -20.30 -15.52
CA ASP A 112 29.84 -21.32 -15.43
C ASP A 112 31.19 -20.71 -15.00
N ALA A 113 32.17 -21.57 -14.69
CA ALA A 113 33.46 -21.12 -14.17
C ALA A 113 34.20 -20.16 -15.13
N GLU A 114 34.07 -20.34 -16.45
CA GLU A 114 34.72 -19.49 -17.45
C GLU A 114 34.06 -18.10 -17.50
N GLY A 115 32.73 -18.05 -17.55
CA GLY A 115 31.97 -16.80 -17.52
C GLY A 115 32.29 -15.96 -16.30
N PHE A 116 32.40 -16.57 -15.13
CA PHE A 116 32.73 -15.88 -13.88
C PHE A 116 34.21 -15.47 -13.79
N ALA A 117 35.14 -16.22 -14.38
CA ALA A 117 36.54 -15.79 -14.49
C ALA A 117 36.66 -14.54 -15.39
N GLY A 118 35.96 -14.52 -16.52
CA GLY A 118 35.86 -13.34 -17.39
C GLY A 118 35.22 -12.15 -16.65
N LEU A 119 34.14 -12.40 -15.90
CA LEU A 119 33.46 -11.38 -15.08
C LEU A 119 34.43 -10.75 -14.07
N LYS A 120 35.24 -11.56 -13.38
CA LYS A 120 36.25 -11.06 -12.41
C LYS A 120 37.27 -10.13 -13.08
N GLN A 121 37.73 -10.48 -14.28
CA GLN A 121 38.65 -9.64 -15.05
C GLN A 121 38.00 -8.31 -15.47
N ARG A 122 36.75 -8.36 -15.96
CA ARG A 122 36.01 -7.16 -16.37
C ARG A 122 35.74 -6.23 -15.19
N VAL A 123 35.31 -6.77 -14.03
CA VAL A 123 35.11 -5.98 -12.80
C VAL A 123 36.42 -5.33 -12.36
N ALA A 124 37.55 -6.04 -12.40
CA ALA A 124 38.86 -5.46 -12.03
C ALA A 124 39.30 -4.33 -12.98
N ALA A 125 39.00 -4.45 -14.28
CA ALA A 125 39.27 -3.40 -15.25
C ALA A 125 38.42 -2.15 -14.97
N LEU A 126 37.13 -2.33 -14.69
CA LEU A 126 36.22 -1.24 -14.35
C LEU A 126 36.55 -0.60 -13.01
N ASP A 127 36.94 -1.37 -11.99
CA ASP A 127 37.39 -0.85 -10.70
C ASP A 127 38.61 0.08 -10.88
N LYS A 128 39.55 -0.29 -11.75
CA LYS A 128 40.70 0.57 -12.10
C LYS A 128 40.28 1.85 -12.83
N GLN A 129 39.29 1.75 -13.72
CA GLN A 129 38.80 2.89 -14.52
C GLN A 129 38.03 3.90 -13.65
N TYR A 130 37.10 3.41 -12.83
CA TYR A 130 36.18 4.24 -12.05
C TYR A 130 36.63 4.48 -10.61
N GLN A 131 37.70 3.82 -10.16
CA GLN A 131 38.23 3.91 -8.79
C GLN A 131 37.20 3.49 -7.73
N ALA A 132 36.49 2.39 -8.00
CA ALA A 132 35.44 1.86 -7.14
C ALA A 132 35.93 1.21 -5.82
N GLN A 133 37.23 1.33 -5.53
CA GLN A 133 37.88 0.88 -4.29
C GLN A 133 37.75 -0.63 -4.01
N GLY A 134 37.46 -1.43 -5.03
CA GLY A 134 37.21 -2.86 -4.91
C GLY A 134 35.83 -3.21 -4.33
N ASN A 135 34.94 -2.23 -4.18
CA ASN A 135 33.56 -2.45 -3.74
C ASN A 135 32.71 -2.99 -4.90
N VAL A 136 31.98 -4.07 -4.66
CA VAL A 136 31.15 -4.70 -5.70
C VAL A 136 29.77 -5.04 -5.14
N LEU A 137 28.75 -4.58 -5.85
CA LEU A 137 27.34 -4.87 -5.57
C LEU A 137 26.81 -5.84 -6.63
N PHE A 138 26.44 -7.05 -6.25
CA PHE A 138 25.84 -8.01 -7.17
C PHE A 138 24.32 -7.96 -7.05
N TYR A 139 23.61 -7.62 -8.11
CA TYR A 139 22.15 -7.63 -8.17
C TYR A 139 21.66 -8.85 -8.95
N PHE A 140 20.88 -9.71 -8.30
CA PHE A 140 20.33 -10.92 -8.93
C PHE A 140 18.93 -10.65 -9.50
N ALA A 141 18.87 -9.99 -10.68
CA ALA A 141 17.63 -9.78 -11.42
C ALA A 141 17.23 -11.03 -12.23
N MET A 142 17.22 -12.18 -11.56
CA MET A 142 17.02 -13.50 -12.15
C MET A 142 16.04 -14.33 -11.31
N ALA A 143 15.53 -15.43 -11.86
CA ALA A 143 14.67 -16.35 -11.13
C ALA A 143 15.43 -17.02 -9.94
N PRO A 144 14.77 -17.28 -8.79
CA PRO A 144 15.43 -17.78 -7.58
C PRO A 144 16.23 -19.08 -7.74
N ARG A 145 15.83 -19.94 -8.68
CA ARG A 145 16.54 -21.19 -9.01
C ARG A 145 18.02 -21.00 -9.39
N PHE A 146 18.43 -19.78 -9.75
CA PHE A 146 19.81 -19.47 -10.10
C PHE A 146 20.63 -18.89 -8.93
N PHE A 147 20.00 -18.52 -7.82
CA PHE A 147 20.69 -17.80 -6.74
C PHE A 147 21.82 -18.62 -6.12
N GLY A 148 21.59 -19.92 -5.89
CA GLY A 148 22.60 -20.86 -5.39
C GLY A 148 23.84 -20.93 -6.28
N ASP A 149 23.62 -21.22 -7.57
CA ASP A 149 24.69 -21.29 -8.58
C ASP A 149 25.46 -19.97 -8.69
N LEU A 150 24.77 -18.82 -8.69
CA LEU A 150 25.41 -17.50 -8.72
C LEU A 150 26.30 -17.29 -7.48
N CYS A 151 25.77 -17.58 -6.29
CA CYS A 151 26.51 -17.46 -5.03
C CYS A 151 27.76 -18.34 -5.02
N GLU A 152 27.63 -19.60 -5.43
CA GLU A 152 28.75 -20.54 -5.49
C GLU A 152 29.81 -20.09 -6.50
N ASN A 153 29.41 -19.72 -7.72
CA ASN A 153 30.36 -19.34 -8.76
C ASN A 153 31.06 -18.02 -8.45
N LEU A 154 30.37 -17.03 -7.88
CA LEU A 154 31.01 -15.79 -7.39
C LEU A 154 32.07 -16.10 -6.33
N HIS A 155 31.76 -16.98 -5.39
CA HIS A 155 32.68 -17.40 -4.36
C HIS A 155 33.90 -18.12 -4.95
N LYS A 156 33.70 -19.10 -5.84
CA LYS A 156 34.77 -19.83 -6.55
C LYS A 156 35.64 -18.93 -7.42
N ALA A 157 35.07 -17.88 -8.02
CA ALA A 157 35.80 -16.89 -8.81
C ALA A 157 36.61 -15.89 -7.96
N GLY A 158 36.57 -16.01 -6.63
CA GLY A 158 37.35 -15.18 -5.72
C GLY A 158 36.78 -13.77 -5.53
N PHE A 159 35.45 -13.61 -5.55
CA PHE A 159 34.79 -12.37 -5.10
C PHE A 159 34.70 -12.29 -3.57
N GLN A 160 35.86 -12.44 -2.92
CA GLN A 160 36.12 -12.24 -1.50
C GLN A 160 37.26 -11.21 -1.47
N SER A 161 37.02 -10.00 -0.98
CA SER A 161 38.02 -8.90 -1.05
C SER A 161 38.45 -8.55 0.35
N ASP A 162 39.76 -8.37 0.51
CA ASP A 162 40.36 -7.80 1.71
C ASP A 162 40.40 -6.25 1.67
N ARG A 163 40.07 -5.64 0.51
CA ARG A 163 40.25 -4.20 0.24
C ARG A 163 38.95 -3.39 0.22
N GLY A 164 37.82 -4.02 -0.10
CA GLY A 164 36.52 -3.39 -0.26
C GLY A 164 35.39 -4.37 0.05
N TRP A 165 34.15 -3.89 0.13
CA TRP A 165 33.02 -4.75 0.47
C TRP A 165 32.45 -5.48 -0.76
N GLN A 166 31.91 -6.67 -0.52
CA GLN A 166 31.00 -7.32 -1.46
C GLN A 166 29.64 -7.50 -0.83
N ARG A 167 28.60 -7.10 -1.57
CA ARG A 167 27.21 -7.23 -1.17
C ARG A 167 26.41 -7.86 -2.29
N ILE A 168 25.43 -8.67 -1.93
CA ILE A 168 24.49 -9.28 -2.86
C ILE A 168 23.08 -8.77 -2.57
N ILE A 169 22.38 -8.35 -3.60
CA ILE A 169 20.96 -8.06 -3.57
C ILE A 169 20.23 -9.22 -4.25
N VAL A 170 19.23 -9.76 -3.55
CA VAL A 170 18.39 -10.85 -4.03
C VAL A 170 16.93 -10.44 -4.04
N GLU A 171 16.23 -10.81 -5.11
CA GLU A 171 14.82 -10.52 -5.34
C GLU A 171 13.90 -11.61 -4.80
N LYS A 172 12.65 -11.22 -4.53
CA LYS A 172 11.59 -12.19 -4.20
C LYS A 172 11.24 -13.05 -5.43
N PRO A 173 10.73 -14.29 -5.24
CA PRO A 173 10.35 -14.92 -3.97
C PRO A 173 11.50 -15.63 -3.24
N PHE A 174 11.51 -15.51 -1.90
CA PHE A 174 12.44 -16.23 -1.02
C PHE A 174 11.84 -17.56 -0.57
N GLY A 175 11.84 -18.54 -1.47
CA GLY A 175 11.10 -19.78 -1.28
C GLY A 175 9.61 -19.64 -1.64
N THR A 176 8.91 -20.77 -1.69
CA THR A 176 7.46 -20.88 -1.94
C THR A 176 6.69 -21.47 -0.77
N ASP A 177 7.42 -21.92 0.24
CA ASP A 177 7.01 -22.53 1.49
C ASP A 177 8.18 -22.43 2.48
N LEU A 178 7.95 -22.81 3.73
CA LEU A 178 8.97 -22.75 4.78
C LEU A 178 10.22 -23.59 4.45
N ASP A 179 10.04 -24.80 3.94
CA ASP A 179 11.15 -25.72 3.67
C ASP A 179 12.06 -25.23 2.55
N SER A 180 11.48 -24.75 1.45
CA SER A 180 12.22 -24.15 0.34
C SER A 180 12.90 -22.84 0.72
N ALA A 181 12.28 -22.03 1.59
CA ALA A 181 12.90 -20.81 2.12
C ALA A 181 14.12 -21.14 3.00
N LEU A 182 14.00 -22.12 3.89
CA LEU A 182 15.11 -22.62 4.71
C LEU A 182 16.24 -23.19 3.86
N ALA A 183 15.91 -23.96 2.82
CA ALA A 183 16.88 -24.55 1.90
C ALA A 183 17.65 -23.46 1.13
N LEU A 184 16.95 -22.49 0.55
CA LEU A 184 17.54 -21.36 -0.16
C LEU A 184 18.43 -20.51 0.76
N ASN A 185 17.97 -20.24 1.98
CA ASN A 185 18.74 -19.45 2.94
C ASN A 185 20.06 -20.15 3.31
N ARG A 186 20.02 -21.47 3.58
CA ARG A 186 21.22 -22.27 3.84
C ARG A 186 22.19 -22.31 2.65
N GLU A 187 21.65 -22.36 1.43
CA GLU A 187 22.45 -22.38 0.22
C GLU A 187 23.23 -21.08 0.01
N ILE A 188 22.60 -19.93 0.24
CA ILE A 188 23.25 -18.61 0.15
C ILE A 188 24.29 -18.47 1.28
N LEU A 189 23.92 -18.79 2.52
CA LEU A 189 24.77 -18.67 3.71
C LEU A 189 25.99 -19.59 3.70
N LYS A 190 26.01 -20.62 2.85
CA LYS A 190 27.19 -21.47 2.63
C LYS A 190 28.39 -20.68 2.09
N TYR A 191 28.12 -19.62 1.31
CA TYR A 191 29.16 -18.88 0.58
C TYR A 191 29.28 -17.41 1.01
N TRP A 192 28.24 -16.84 1.62
CA TRP A 192 28.12 -15.42 1.98
C TRP A 192 27.74 -15.24 3.44
N ARG A 193 28.22 -14.16 4.07
CA ARG A 193 27.81 -13.79 5.44
C ARG A 193 26.52 -12.99 5.40
N GLU A 194 25.69 -13.09 6.45
CA GLU A 194 24.39 -12.40 6.51
C GLU A 194 24.47 -10.88 6.33
N GLU A 195 25.54 -10.25 6.84
CA GLU A 195 25.82 -8.81 6.66
C GLU A 195 26.05 -8.39 5.19
N GLN A 196 26.32 -9.35 4.30
CA GLN A 196 26.55 -9.13 2.88
C GLN A 196 25.28 -9.33 2.05
N ILE A 197 24.17 -9.79 2.66
CA ILE A 197 22.97 -10.25 1.95
C ILE A 197 21.85 -9.24 2.16
N TYR A 198 21.32 -8.72 1.05
CA TYR A 198 20.30 -7.69 1.01
C TYR A 198 19.07 -8.24 0.29
N ARG A 199 18.12 -8.82 1.06
CA ARG A 199 16.87 -9.39 0.52
C ARG A 199 15.84 -8.31 0.34
N ILE A 200 15.43 -8.07 -0.91
CA ILE A 200 14.49 -7.00 -1.25
C ILE A 200 13.07 -7.34 -0.84
N ASP A 201 12.48 -6.41 -0.12
CA ASP A 201 11.04 -6.19 -0.08
C ASP A 201 10.79 -4.71 -0.43
N HIS A 202 10.27 -4.46 -1.63
CA HIS A 202 10.11 -3.09 -2.14
C HIS A 202 9.13 -2.23 -1.33
N TYR A 203 8.24 -2.81 -0.49
CA TYR A 203 7.41 -2.00 0.41
C TYR A 203 8.27 -1.31 1.47
N LEU A 204 9.38 -1.93 1.91
CA LEU A 204 10.32 -1.32 2.86
C LEU A 204 11.03 -0.09 2.27
N GLY A 205 11.15 -0.02 0.93
CA GLY A 205 11.70 1.14 0.24
C GLY A 205 10.76 2.34 0.16
N LYS A 206 9.47 2.20 0.51
CA LYS A 206 8.50 3.29 0.46
C LYS A 206 8.72 4.27 1.62
N GLU A 207 8.73 5.57 1.30
CA GLU A 207 8.97 6.63 2.28
C GLU A 207 7.98 6.58 3.46
N THR A 208 6.70 6.36 3.16
CA THR A 208 5.63 6.24 4.17
C THR A 208 5.79 5.02 5.08
N VAL A 209 6.34 3.91 4.58
CA VAL A 209 6.65 2.73 5.39
C VAL A 209 7.85 3.00 6.30
N GLN A 210 8.88 3.69 5.81
CA GLN A 210 10.03 4.10 6.61
C GLN A 210 9.62 5.04 7.75
N ASN A 211 8.68 5.94 7.48
CA ASN A 211 8.17 6.86 8.48
C ASN A 211 7.42 6.18 9.63
N LEU A 212 6.97 4.93 9.49
CA LEU A 212 6.38 4.19 10.62
C LEU A 212 7.35 4.11 11.82
N LEU A 213 8.64 3.86 11.54
CA LEU A 213 9.69 3.83 12.57
C LEU A 213 9.95 5.21 13.15
N ALA A 214 10.14 6.20 12.27
CA ALA A 214 10.40 7.58 12.67
C ALA A 214 9.24 8.12 13.53
N PHE A 215 8.00 7.92 13.10
CA PHE A 215 6.80 8.36 13.80
C PHE A 215 6.70 7.75 15.20
N ARG A 216 6.83 6.42 15.32
CA ARG A 216 6.68 5.72 16.60
C ARG A 216 7.70 6.18 17.64
N PHE A 217 8.97 6.32 17.24
CA PHE A 217 10.07 6.52 18.20
C PHE A 217 10.57 7.96 18.33
N SER A 218 10.11 8.89 17.48
CA SER A 218 10.40 10.33 17.65
C SER A 218 9.31 11.09 18.42
N ASN A 219 8.09 10.55 18.49
CA ASN A 219 6.95 11.24 19.09
C ASN A 219 6.61 10.67 20.47
N GLY A 220 7.17 11.29 21.51
CA GLY A 220 6.97 10.88 22.91
C GLY A 220 5.50 10.89 23.38
N MET A 221 4.60 11.59 22.67
CA MET A 221 3.17 11.58 22.99
C MET A 221 2.46 10.28 22.61
N PHE A 222 2.92 9.56 21.57
CA PHE A 222 2.24 8.37 21.05
C PHE A 222 2.72 7.07 21.70
N GLU A 223 4.00 6.94 22.03
CA GLU A 223 4.54 5.69 22.60
C GLU A 223 3.80 5.22 23.88
N PRO A 224 3.40 6.08 24.84
CA PRO A 224 2.59 5.66 26.00
C PRO A 224 1.23 5.05 25.64
N LEU A 225 0.67 5.42 24.48
CA LEU A 225 -0.60 4.91 23.97
C LEU A 225 -0.43 3.60 23.18
N TRP A 226 0.81 3.20 22.88
CA TRP A 226 1.12 2.13 21.92
C TRP A 226 1.11 0.72 22.53
N ASN A 227 0.03 0.36 23.22
CA ASN A 227 -0.10 -0.94 23.91
C ASN A 227 -1.56 -1.33 24.13
N ASN A 228 -1.77 -2.57 24.58
CA ASN A 228 -3.07 -3.18 24.85
C ASN A 228 -3.95 -2.46 25.89
N LYS A 229 -3.45 -1.48 26.65
CA LYS A 229 -4.31 -0.69 27.55
C LYS A 229 -5.15 0.30 26.77
N TYR A 230 -4.59 0.88 25.71
CA TYR A 230 -5.19 1.98 24.95
C TYR A 230 -5.63 1.57 23.55
N ILE A 231 -4.92 0.65 22.90
CA ILE A 231 -5.28 0.14 21.57
C ILE A 231 -6.33 -0.97 21.73
N ASP A 232 -7.39 -0.88 20.93
CA ASP A 232 -8.42 -1.89 20.82
C ASP A 232 -8.08 -2.94 19.75
N ASN A 233 -7.75 -2.48 18.53
CA ASN A 233 -7.36 -3.32 17.42
C ASN A 233 -6.45 -2.56 16.42
N ILE A 234 -5.75 -3.32 15.58
CA ILE A 234 -4.96 -2.79 14.47
C ILE A 234 -5.43 -3.45 13.18
N GLN A 235 -5.58 -2.67 12.11
CA GLN A 235 -6.06 -3.13 10.81
C GLN A 235 -5.05 -2.77 9.73
N PHE A 236 -4.65 -3.73 8.91
CA PHE A 236 -3.84 -3.53 7.72
C PHE A 236 -4.69 -3.83 6.50
N ASN A 237 -4.93 -2.81 5.69
CA ASN A 237 -5.69 -2.89 4.46
C ASN A 237 -4.69 -2.76 3.30
N VAL A 238 -4.56 -3.79 2.47
CA VAL A 238 -3.71 -3.74 1.28
C VAL A 238 -4.51 -4.22 0.07
N CYS A 239 -5.29 -3.30 -0.48
CA CYS A 239 -6.24 -3.54 -1.55
C CYS A 239 -5.65 -3.15 -2.92
N GLU A 240 -5.90 -3.97 -3.94
CA GLU A 240 -5.55 -3.68 -5.32
C GLU A 240 -6.81 -3.70 -6.20
N SER A 241 -7.03 -2.62 -6.95
CA SER A 241 -8.09 -2.58 -7.96
C SER A 241 -7.73 -3.33 -9.24
N VAL A 242 -6.44 -3.57 -9.46
CA VAL A 242 -5.95 -4.37 -10.59
C VAL A 242 -6.17 -5.87 -10.34
N ASP A 243 -6.44 -6.60 -11.42
CA ASP A 243 -6.52 -8.06 -11.41
C ASP A 243 -5.15 -8.71 -11.71
N VAL A 244 -5.14 -9.96 -12.16
CA VAL A 244 -3.89 -10.65 -12.47
C VAL A 244 -3.21 -10.18 -13.77
N GLN A 245 -3.84 -9.32 -14.56
CA GLN A 245 -3.27 -8.64 -15.74
C GLN A 245 -2.48 -9.57 -16.68
N GLY A 246 -3.08 -10.72 -17.04
CA GLY A 246 -2.45 -11.69 -17.95
C GLY A 246 -1.33 -12.54 -17.31
N ARG A 247 -1.07 -12.41 -16.01
CA ARG A 247 -0.10 -13.22 -15.26
C ARG A 247 -0.76 -14.41 -14.54
N GLY A 248 -1.87 -14.91 -15.07
CA GLY A 248 -2.68 -15.98 -14.46
C GLY A 248 -1.85 -17.20 -14.08
N GLY A 249 -1.06 -17.74 -15.00
CA GLY A 249 -0.27 -18.95 -14.77
C GLY A 249 0.85 -18.82 -13.71
N TYR A 250 1.37 -17.61 -13.48
CA TYR A 250 2.28 -17.35 -12.35
C TYR A 250 1.49 -17.20 -11.05
N TYR A 251 0.43 -16.38 -11.07
CA TYR A 251 -0.35 -16.07 -9.88
C TYR A 251 -1.05 -17.29 -9.30
N ASP A 252 -1.48 -18.23 -10.15
CA ASP A 252 -2.15 -19.48 -9.77
C ASP A 252 -1.26 -20.46 -8.97
N ARG A 253 0.04 -20.17 -8.87
CA ARG A 253 0.98 -20.90 -8.00
C ARG A 253 1.36 -20.12 -6.74
N SER A 254 1.09 -18.82 -6.72
CA SER A 254 1.45 -17.92 -5.63
C SER A 254 0.30 -17.73 -4.67
N GLY A 255 -0.84 -17.24 -5.19
CA GLY A 255 -1.96 -16.74 -4.38
C GLY A 255 -1.60 -15.46 -3.61
N VAL A 256 -2.63 -14.78 -3.06
CA VAL A 256 -2.41 -13.52 -2.34
C VAL A 256 -1.65 -13.71 -1.02
N LEU A 257 -1.75 -14.88 -0.40
CA LEU A 257 -1.04 -15.16 0.85
C LEU A 257 0.48 -15.07 0.66
N ARG A 258 1.01 -15.65 -0.42
CA ARG A 258 2.45 -15.57 -0.74
C ARG A 258 2.84 -14.25 -1.39
N ASP A 259 1.96 -13.69 -2.23
CA ASP A 259 2.29 -12.48 -3.00
C ASP A 259 2.38 -11.23 -2.11
N MET A 260 1.50 -11.13 -1.11
CA MET A 260 1.29 -9.91 -0.31
C MET A 260 1.40 -10.10 1.21
N MET A 261 0.79 -11.15 1.76
CA MET A 261 0.71 -11.29 3.23
C MET A 261 2.04 -11.71 3.85
N GLN A 262 2.63 -12.80 3.33
CA GLN A 262 3.84 -13.41 3.87
C GLN A 262 5.03 -12.44 3.89
N ASN A 263 5.11 -11.54 2.92
CA ASN A 263 6.21 -10.57 2.80
C ASN A 263 5.79 -9.19 3.33
N HIS A 264 5.13 -8.38 2.49
CA HIS A 264 4.88 -6.96 2.66
C HIS A 264 4.10 -6.68 3.94
N MET A 265 3.03 -7.42 4.20
CA MET A 265 2.17 -7.17 5.36
C MET A 265 2.84 -7.59 6.67
N PHE A 266 3.54 -8.72 6.71
CA PHE A 266 4.29 -9.12 7.91
C PHE A 266 5.48 -8.18 8.18
N GLN A 267 6.10 -7.61 7.15
CA GLN A 267 7.09 -6.56 7.33
C GLN A 267 6.48 -5.28 7.94
N MET A 268 5.36 -4.77 7.41
CA MET A 268 4.68 -3.60 8.00
C MET A 268 4.16 -3.88 9.42
N LEU A 269 3.62 -5.08 9.66
CA LEU A 269 3.26 -5.57 10.99
C LEU A 269 4.42 -5.46 11.96
N SER A 270 5.62 -5.89 11.53
CA SER A 270 6.82 -5.85 12.35
C SER A 270 7.19 -4.43 12.77
N TYR A 271 7.08 -3.44 11.89
CA TYR A 271 7.36 -2.04 12.23
C TYR A 271 6.34 -1.41 13.16
N ILE A 272 5.06 -1.71 13.00
CA ILE A 272 4.01 -1.14 13.86
C ILE A 272 4.05 -1.77 15.25
N CYS A 273 4.36 -3.06 15.35
CA CYS A 273 4.18 -3.79 16.59
C CYS A 273 5.49 -4.03 17.38
N MET A 274 6.68 -3.90 16.78
CA MET A 274 7.95 -4.16 17.47
C MET A 274 8.14 -3.28 18.72
N GLU A 275 8.94 -3.74 19.68
CA GLU A 275 9.37 -2.91 20.80
C GLU A 275 10.34 -1.80 20.32
N PRO A 276 10.52 -0.73 21.13
CA PRO A 276 11.56 0.25 20.88
C PRO A 276 12.95 -0.41 20.80
N PRO A 277 13.70 -0.23 19.70
CA PRO A 277 15.03 -0.81 19.58
C PRO A 277 16.01 -0.04 20.47
N GLY A 278 17.11 -0.70 20.86
CA GLY A 278 18.16 -0.07 21.67
C GLY A 278 18.91 1.06 20.96
N SER A 279 18.83 1.12 19.63
CA SER A 279 19.35 2.18 18.78
C SER A 279 18.68 2.13 17.39
N PHE A 280 18.98 3.11 16.53
CA PHE A 280 18.58 3.10 15.12
C PHE A 280 19.55 2.33 14.20
N GLU A 281 20.49 1.58 14.77
CA GLU A 281 21.35 0.69 13.99
C GLU A 281 20.54 -0.43 13.35
N SER A 282 20.89 -0.82 12.13
CA SER A 282 20.13 -1.78 11.33
C SER A 282 19.86 -3.10 12.07
N ASP A 283 20.83 -3.64 12.80
CA ASP A 283 20.65 -4.87 13.59
C ASP A 283 19.76 -4.68 14.82
N ALA A 284 19.79 -3.52 15.49
CA ALA A 284 18.92 -3.28 16.62
C ALA A 284 17.44 -3.28 16.20
N ILE A 285 17.14 -2.65 15.06
CA ILE A 285 15.79 -2.66 14.45
C ILE A 285 15.42 -4.08 14.01
N ARG A 286 16.29 -4.77 13.26
CA ARG A 286 16.01 -6.13 12.76
C ARG A 286 15.81 -7.15 13.89
N ASN A 287 16.51 -7.00 15.01
CA ASN A 287 16.32 -7.85 16.19
C ASN A 287 14.92 -7.69 16.80
N GLU A 288 14.42 -6.46 16.97
CA GLU A 288 13.07 -6.26 17.51
C GLU A 288 11.96 -6.69 16.54
N LYS A 289 12.19 -6.56 15.23
CA LYS A 289 11.30 -7.13 14.20
C LYS A 289 11.23 -8.66 14.32
N ALA A 290 12.39 -9.33 14.46
CA ALA A 290 12.47 -10.79 14.50
C ALA A 290 11.77 -11.33 15.76
N LYS A 291 12.11 -10.77 16.91
CA LYS A 291 11.45 -11.05 18.20
C LYS A 291 9.94 -10.86 18.16
N LEU A 292 9.44 -9.86 17.43
CA LEU A 292 8.00 -9.71 17.23
C LEU A 292 7.42 -10.86 16.41
N LEU A 293 7.97 -11.16 15.23
CA LEU A 293 7.43 -12.20 14.36
C LEU A 293 7.50 -13.59 15.00
N GLU A 294 8.51 -13.84 15.85
CA GLU A 294 8.58 -15.04 16.69
C GLU A 294 7.42 -15.12 17.69
N SER A 295 6.96 -13.98 18.20
CA SER A 295 5.84 -13.86 19.14
C SER A 295 4.46 -13.93 18.47
N VAL A 296 4.37 -13.94 17.14
CA VAL A 296 3.10 -14.17 16.43
C VAL A 296 2.68 -15.63 16.66
N ARG A 297 1.42 -15.81 17.07
CA ARG A 297 0.86 -17.14 17.34
C ARG A 297 0.81 -17.97 16.06
N ILE A 298 1.27 -19.22 16.17
CA ILE A 298 1.14 -20.22 15.11
C ILE A 298 -0.17 -20.97 15.32
N TYR A 299 -1.06 -20.88 14.34
CA TYR A 299 -2.38 -21.47 14.43
C TYR A 299 -2.39 -22.96 14.10
N SER A 300 -3.17 -23.70 14.86
CA SER A 300 -3.66 -25.03 14.48
C SER A 300 -4.70 -24.94 13.35
N ASP A 301 -5.00 -26.05 12.69
CA ASP A 301 -6.02 -26.11 11.62
C ASP A 301 -7.38 -25.52 12.03
N ALA A 302 -7.81 -25.78 13.27
CA ALA A 302 -9.06 -25.24 13.81
C ALA A 302 -9.01 -23.72 13.97
N GLU A 303 -7.88 -23.19 14.45
CA GLU A 303 -7.66 -21.75 14.57
C GLU A 303 -7.51 -21.08 13.20
N VAL A 304 -6.89 -21.74 12.21
CA VAL A 304 -6.84 -21.24 10.83
C VAL A 304 -8.26 -21.12 10.27
N ALA A 305 -9.09 -22.15 10.44
CA ALA A 305 -10.47 -22.15 9.98
C ALA A 305 -11.32 -21.02 10.62
N GLU A 306 -11.01 -20.67 11.87
CA GLU A 306 -11.75 -19.63 12.60
C GLU A 306 -11.26 -18.21 12.27
N ASN A 307 -9.94 -18.04 12.12
CA ASN A 307 -9.27 -16.74 12.10
C ASN A 307 -8.77 -16.31 10.73
N VAL A 308 -8.84 -17.17 9.70
CA VAL A 308 -8.35 -16.85 8.36
C VAL A 308 -9.42 -17.19 7.32
N VAL A 309 -9.63 -16.26 6.39
CA VAL A 309 -10.55 -16.40 5.27
C VAL A 309 -9.81 -16.26 3.95
N ARG A 310 -10.29 -16.95 2.92
CA ARG A 310 -9.85 -16.80 1.53
C ARG A 310 -11.01 -16.53 0.59
N GLY A 311 -10.73 -15.80 -0.47
CA GLY A 311 -11.69 -15.46 -1.53
C GLY A 311 -11.09 -15.56 -2.93
N GLN A 312 -11.98 -15.65 -3.92
CA GLN A 312 -11.64 -15.63 -5.33
C GLN A 312 -12.64 -14.75 -6.11
N TYR A 313 -12.15 -13.80 -6.92
CA TYR A 313 -13.02 -12.87 -7.62
C TYR A 313 -13.79 -13.54 -8.76
N GLY A 314 -15.08 -13.19 -8.87
CA GLY A 314 -15.97 -13.56 -9.95
C GLY A 314 -15.96 -12.56 -11.11
N PRO A 315 -16.74 -12.79 -12.17
CA PRO A 315 -16.88 -11.84 -13.25
C PRO A 315 -17.51 -10.52 -12.78
N SER A 316 -17.33 -9.45 -13.54
CA SER A 316 -18.04 -8.18 -13.27
C SER A 316 -19.55 -8.36 -13.45
N PRO A 317 -20.40 -7.78 -12.59
CA PRO A 317 -21.84 -7.77 -12.82
C PRO A 317 -22.19 -7.00 -14.10
N ASP A 318 -23.20 -7.47 -14.83
CA ASP A 318 -23.73 -6.83 -16.04
C ASP A 318 -24.52 -5.57 -15.65
N ARG A 319 -23.84 -4.48 -15.27
CA ARG A 319 -24.51 -3.26 -14.78
C ARG A 319 -25.08 -2.37 -15.89
N THR A 320 -24.56 -2.41 -17.13
CA THR A 320 -25.15 -1.73 -18.31
C THR A 320 -24.74 -2.40 -19.62
N ALA A 321 -25.51 -2.19 -20.70
CA ALA A 321 -25.22 -2.72 -22.04
C ALA A 321 -23.91 -2.17 -22.67
N GLU A 322 -23.28 -1.16 -22.05
CA GLU A 322 -22.05 -0.51 -22.54
C GLU A 322 -20.77 -1.04 -21.85
N VAL A 323 -20.87 -1.76 -20.73
CA VAL A 323 -19.70 -2.29 -20.01
C VAL A 323 -19.38 -3.70 -20.51
N VAL A 324 -18.21 -3.84 -21.14
CA VAL A 324 -17.67 -5.14 -21.54
C VAL A 324 -17.44 -6.00 -20.28
N ARG A 325 -18.17 -7.12 -20.16
CA ARG A 325 -17.99 -8.12 -19.10
C ARG A 325 -16.52 -8.49 -18.94
N LYS A 326 -15.96 -8.29 -17.74
CA LYS A 326 -14.63 -8.77 -17.39
C LYS A 326 -14.70 -10.20 -16.82
N PRO A 327 -13.77 -11.10 -17.22
CA PRO A 327 -13.81 -12.51 -16.83
C PRO A 327 -13.63 -12.72 -15.32
N GLY A 328 -14.17 -13.78 -14.73
CA GLY A 328 -13.79 -14.19 -13.37
C GLY A 328 -12.37 -14.77 -13.31
N TYR A 329 -11.80 -15.01 -12.12
CA TYR A 329 -10.41 -15.47 -12.01
C TYR A 329 -10.15 -16.79 -12.77
N ARG A 330 -11.05 -17.77 -12.64
CA ARG A 330 -11.01 -19.06 -13.36
C ARG A 330 -11.23 -18.95 -14.88
N GLU A 331 -11.64 -17.77 -15.35
CA GLU A 331 -11.84 -17.48 -16.78
C GLU A 331 -10.67 -16.68 -17.37
N GLU A 332 -9.68 -16.31 -16.55
CA GLU A 332 -8.47 -15.61 -16.99
C GLU A 332 -7.56 -16.50 -17.80
N ALA A 333 -6.74 -15.88 -18.66
CA ALA A 333 -5.72 -16.60 -19.42
C ALA A 333 -4.73 -17.32 -18.49
N ASP A 334 -4.41 -18.57 -18.83
CA ASP A 334 -3.46 -19.43 -18.12
C ASP A 334 -3.82 -19.76 -16.66
N VAL A 335 -5.09 -19.63 -16.24
CA VAL A 335 -5.58 -20.07 -14.93
C VAL A 335 -6.32 -21.41 -15.08
N ASP A 336 -6.14 -22.32 -14.12
CA ASP A 336 -6.93 -23.56 -14.07
C ASP A 336 -8.42 -23.23 -13.82
N PRO A 337 -9.36 -23.68 -14.68
CA PRO A 337 -10.80 -23.50 -14.45
C PRO A 337 -11.31 -24.10 -13.13
N ALA A 338 -10.58 -25.05 -12.53
CA ALA A 338 -10.85 -25.63 -11.21
C ALA A 338 -9.96 -25.05 -10.10
N SER A 339 -9.23 -23.95 -10.37
CA SER A 339 -8.28 -23.36 -9.44
C SER A 339 -8.90 -23.08 -8.06
N LYS A 340 -8.14 -23.45 -7.03
CA LYS A 340 -8.42 -23.16 -5.62
C LYS A 340 -7.58 -22.01 -5.08
N THR A 341 -6.84 -21.33 -5.96
CA THR A 341 -5.94 -20.23 -5.58
C THR A 341 -6.76 -19.03 -5.14
N GLU A 342 -6.38 -18.49 -4.00
CA GLU A 342 -6.99 -17.31 -3.43
C GLU A 342 -6.47 -16.03 -4.11
N THR A 343 -7.40 -15.15 -4.50
CA THR A 343 -7.11 -13.79 -4.97
C THR A 343 -7.40 -12.75 -3.89
N PHE A 344 -7.97 -13.18 -2.76
CA PHE A 344 -8.23 -12.40 -1.56
C PHE A 344 -7.95 -13.26 -0.33
N ALA A 345 -7.42 -12.66 0.73
CA ALA A 345 -7.35 -13.26 2.04
C ALA A 345 -7.56 -12.19 3.12
N ALA A 346 -8.13 -12.61 4.26
CA ALA A 346 -8.09 -11.82 5.47
C ALA A 346 -7.76 -12.72 6.68
N ALA A 347 -7.01 -12.20 7.64
CA ALA A 347 -6.52 -12.93 8.79
C ALA A 347 -6.63 -12.09 10.06
N LYS A 348 -7.10 -12.70 11.15
CA LYS A 348 -6.97 -12.18 12.51
C LYS A 348 -5.75 -12.84 13.12
N LEU A 349 -4.73 -12.06 13.48
CA LEU A 349 -3.51 -12.53 14.13
C LEU A 349 -3.49 -12.13 15.61
N HIS A 350 -2.80 -12.93 16.41
CA HIS A 350 -2.48 -12.63 17.80
C HIS A 350 -0.97 -12.59 17.98
N ILE A 351 -0.49 -11.61 18.77
CA ILE A 351 0.91 -11.50 19.18
C ILE A 351 0.97 -11.82 20.68
N ASP A 352 1.58 -12.94 21.02
CA ASP A 352 1.65 -13.47 22.38
C ASP A 352 2.80 -12.84 23.17
N ASN A 353 2.74 -11.53 23.37
CA ASN A 353 3.65 -10.77 24.23
C ASN A 353 2.89 -9.79 25.14
N TRP A 354 3.59 -9.15 26.08
CA TRP A 354 2.96 -8.28 27.09
C TRP A 354 2.30 -7.04 26.49
N ARG A 355 2.87 -6.47 25.43
CA ARG A 355 2.37 -5.24 24.80
C ARG A 355 1.06 -5.46 24.06
N TRP A 356 0.93 -6.60 23.38
CA TRP A 356 -0.17 -6.89 22.44
C TRP A 356 -1.14 -7.96 22.93
N GLN A 357 -0.96 -8.48 24.15
CA GLN A 357 -1.87 -9.47 24.72
C GLN A 357 -3.33 -8.99 24.63
N GLY A 358 -4.17 -9.79 23.97
CA GLY A 358 -5.60 -9.54 23.80
C GLY A 358 -5.97 -8.52 22.72
N VAL A 359 -5.01 -7.90 22.04
CA VAL A 359 -5.26 -6.99 20.91
C VAL A 359 -5.22 -7.81 19.62
N PRO A 360 -6.35 -7.96 18.90
CA PRO A 360 -6.35 -8.60 17.60
C PRO A 360 -5.76 -7.69 16.53
N ILE A 361 -5.03 -8.29 15.60
CA ILE A 361 -4.48 -7.60 14.44
C ILE A 361 -5.12 -8.19 13.19
N TYR A 362 -5.87 -7.38 12.47
CA TYR A 362 -6.55 -7.78 11.26
C TYR A 362 -5.74 -7.40 10.04
N LEU A 363 -5.52 -8.36 9.16
CA LEU A 363 -4.84 -8.19 7.89
C LEU A 363 -5.83 -8.52 6.78
N ARG A 364 -5.98 -7.69 5.75
CA ARG A 364 -6.65 -8.08 4.51
C ARG A 364 -5.88 -7.62 3.28
N SER A 365 -5.90 -8.46 2.26
CA SER A 365 -5.38 -8.11 0.94
C SER A 365 -6.12 -8.87 -0.15
N GLY A 366 -6.27 -8.24 -1.31
CA GLY A 366 -6.86 -8.89 -2.45
C GLY A 366 -6.74 -8.08 -3.75
N LYS A 367 -7.00 -8.79 -4.85
CA LYS A 367 -7.02 -8.25 -6.21
C LYS A 367 -8.44 -8.06 -6.72
N ALA A 368 -8.54 -7.19 -7.73
CA ALA A 368 -9.79 -6.80 -8.35
C ALA A 368 -10.82 -6.28 -7.34
N LEU A 369 -10.35 -5.60 -6.30
CA LEU A 369 -11.18 -4.93 -5.33
C LEU A 369 -11.64 -3.57 -5.87
N TRP A 370 -12.57 -2.92 -5.17
CA TRP A 370 -13.10 -1.61 -5.61
C TRP A 370 -12.00 -0.58 -5.86
N LYS A 371 -11.08 -0.43 -4.91
CA LYS A 371 -10.04 0.59 -4.96
C LYS A 371 -8.67 0.04 -4.59
N ARG A 372 -7.64 0.73 -5.07
CA ARG A 372 -6.27 0.55 -4.60
C ARG A 372 -6.08 1.36 -3.32
N GLY A 373 -5.55 0.71 -2.29
CA GLY A 373 -5.31 1.36 -1.00
C GLY A 373 -4.32 0.55 -0.17
N THR A 374 -3.41 1.22 0.50
CA THR A 374 -2.56 0.61 1.53
C THR A 374 -2.63 1.48 2.75
N GLU A 375 -3.39 1.05 3.74
CA GLU A 375 -3.67 1.80 4.96
C GLU A 375 -3.42 0.93 6.20
N ILE A 376 -2.88 1.56 7.25
CA ILE A 376 -2.74 0.96 8.57
C ILE A 376 -3.56 1.78 9.56
N VAL A 377 -4.54 1.15 10.18
CA VAL A 377 -5.46 1.79 11.12
C VAL A 377 -5.18 1.27 12.52
N ILE A 378 -4.92 2.20 13.45
CA ILE A 378 -4.81 1.91 14.87
C ILE A 378 -6.05 2.49 15.54
N GLU A 379 -6.92 1.60 16.03
CA GLU A 379 -8.13 2.00 16.71
C GLU A 379 -7.92 1.97 18.23
N PHE A 380 -8.17 3.10 18.88
CA PHE A 380 -8.09 3.24 20.34
C PHE A 380 -9.39 2.84 21.02
N LYS A 381 -9.29 2.34 22.25
CA LYS A 381 -10.44 2.00 23.08
C LYS A 381 -11.28 3.24 23.37
N LYS A 382 -12.60 3.05 23.37
CA LYS A 382 -13.57 4.10 23.68
C LYS A 382 -13.45 4.54 25.14
N PRO A 383 -13.53 5.86 25.42
CA PRO A 383 -13.65 6.34 26.79
C PRO A 383 -15.02 5.98 27.39
N PRO A 384 -15.15 5.93 28.73
CA PRO A 384 -16.44 5.69 29.38
C PRO A 384 -17.44 6.83 29.08
N VAL A 385 -18.63 6.47 28.58
CA VAL A 385 -19.72 7.43 28.27
C VAL A 385 -20.24 8.15 29.52
N THR A 386 -20.04 7.58 30.71
CA THR A 386 -20.51 8.12 32.01
C THR A 386 -20.19 9.59 32.24
N LEU A 387 -19.09 10.11 31.67
CA LEU A 387 -18.71 11.52 31.80
C LEU A 387 -19.68 12.49 31.12
N PHE A 388 -20.48 12.02 30.16
CA PHE A 388 -21.46 12.82 29.41
C PHE A 388 -22.91 12.61 29.89
N GLN A 389 -23.11 11.99 31.05
CA GLN A 389 -24.43 11.85 31.65
C GLN A 389 -25.09 13.22 31.88
N GLY A 390 -26.33 13.37 31.42
CA GLY A 390 -27.08 14.63 31.49
C GLY A 390 -26.93 15.54 30.26
N THR A 391 -26.26 15.05 29.21
CA THR A 391 -26.15 15.69 27.89
C THR A 391 -26.90 14.87 26.84
N GLU A 392 -27.02 15.39 25.61
CA GLU A 392 -27.57 14.64 24.47
C GLU A 392 -26.59 13.57 23.94
N ILE A 393 -25.38 13.46 24.51
CA ILE A 393 -24.34 12.52 24.06
C ILE A 393 -24.55 11.16 24.76
N ASP A 394 -25.07 10.19 24.03
CA ASP A 394 -25.31 8.81 24.47
C ASP A 394 -24.29 7.81 23.89
N HIS A 395 -23.53 8.20 22.86
CA HIS A 395 -22.54 7.38 22.20
C HIS A 395 -21.23 8.13 21.94
N LEU A 396 -20.10 7.45 22.18
CA LEU A 396 -18.76 7.94 21.84
C LEU A 396 -18.11 7.01 20.81
N THR A 397 -17.41 7.59 19.85
CA THR A 397 -16.64 6.83 18.86
C THR A 397 -15.21 6.59 19.35
N SER A 398 -14.57 5.56 18.80
CA SER A 398 -13.14 5.32 18.99
C SER A 398 -12.32 6.44 18.35
N ASN A 399 -11.18 6.80 18.94
CA ASN A 399 -10.18 7.58 18.20
C ASN A 399 -9.43 6.64 17.26
N ARG A 400 -8.94 7.17 16.14
CA ARG A 400 -8.19 6.39 15.16
C ARG A 400 -6.96 7.15 14.70
N LEU A 401 -5.84 6.44 14.58
CA LEU A 401 -4.66 6.92 13.89
C LEU A 401 -4.51 6.11 12.61
N VAL A 402 -4.50 6.79 11.46
CA VAL A 402 -4.49 6.19 10.13
C VAL A 402 -3.19 6.56 9.44
N PHE A 403 -2.41 5.57 9.02
CA PHE A 403 -1.26 5.76 8.15
C PHE A 403 -1.64 5.40 6.72
N HIS A 404 -1.60 6.39 5.84
CA HIS A 404 -1.81 6.20 4.40
C HIS A 404 -0.47 5.96 3.72
N ILE A 405 -0.25 4.75 3.24
CA ILE A 405 1.01 4.33 2.63
C ILE A 405 1.01 4.65 1.12
N GLN A 406 -0.09 4.35 0.43
CA GLN A 406 -0.33 4.65 -0.99
C GLN A 406 -1.81 4.44 -1.33
N PRO A 407 -2.38 5.07 -2.38
CA PRO A 407 -1.75 6.09 -3.24
C PRO A 407 -1.61 7.44 -2.54
N TYR A 408 -2.56 7.79 -1.67
CA TYR A 408 -2.44 8.92 -0.77
C TYR A 408 -1.36 8.62 0.28
N GLN A 409 -0.48 9.58 0.53
CA GLN A 409 0.63 9.47 1.46
C GLN A 409 0.44 10.49 2.57
N GLY A 410 0.12 10.02 3.77
CA GLY A 410 -0.27 10.91 4.86
C GLY A 410 -0.54 10.19 6.17
N ILE A 411 -0.85 10.98 7.19
CA ILE A 411 -1.21 10.49 8.53
C ILE A 411 -2.38 11.31 9.04
N ASP A 412 -3.44 10.62 9.46
CA ASP A 412 -4.64 11.26 10.00
C ASP A 412 -4.89 10.79 11.43
N LEU A 413 -5.17 11.73 12.32
CA LEU A 413 -5.67 11.46 13.66
C LEU A 413 -7.14 11.86 13.75
N LEU A 414 -8.03 10.88 13.86
CA LEU A 414 -9.49 11.09 13.96
C LEU A 414 -9.92 11.06 15.43
N PHE A 415 -10.60 12.12 15.87
CA PHE A 415 -11.08 12.30 17.24
C PHE A 415 -12.39 13.10 17.29
N GLN A 416 -12.89 13.36 18.50
CA GLN A 416 -14.14 14.08 18.71
C GLN A 416 -13.86 15.47 19.27
N ALA A 417 -14.53 16.50 18.74
CA ALA A 417 -14.46 17.87 19.21
C ALA A 417 -15.86 18.45 19.45
N LYS A 418 -15.97 19.45 20.33
CA LYS A 418 -17.22 20.17 20.56
C LYS A 418 -17.54 21.03 19.34
N THR A 419 -18.73 20.86 18.79
CA THR A 419 -19.27 21.75 17.75
C THR A 419 -19.36 23.19 18.30
N PRO A 420 -18.82 24.20 17.60
CA PRO A 420 -18.99 25.60 17.98
C PRO A 420 -20.48 25.96 18.11
N GLY A 421 -20.88 26.54 19.24
CA GLY A 421 -22.29 26.82 19.53
C GLY A 421 -22.64 26.75 21.03
N PRO A 422 -23.88 27.11 21.40
CA PRO A 422 -24.34 27.15 22.78
C PRO A 422 -24.67 25.77 23.37
N THR A 423 -24.88 24.75 22.54
CA THR A 423 -25.17 23.37 22.94
C THR A 423 -23.90 22.53 23.05
N LEU A 424 -23.94 21.48 23.86
CA LEU A 424 -22.88 20.49 23.98
C LEU A 424 -23.17 19.33 23.03
N GLN A 425 -22.66 19.46 21.81
CA GLN A 425 -22.70 18.42 20.79
C GLN A 425 -21.26 18.12 20.36
N LEU A 426 -20.97 16.85 20.07
CA LEU A 426 -19.68 16.41 19.58
C LEU A 426 -19.78 16.14 18.07
N GLN A 427 -18.68 16.38 17.38
CA GLN A 427 -18.50 16.02 15.98
C GLN A 427 -17.13 15.35 15.81
N GLY A 428 -17.08 14.36 14.92
CA GLY A 428 -15.83 13.83 14.42
C GLY A 428 -15.03 14.91 13.69
N VAL A 429 -13.77 15.05 14.05
CA VAL A 429 -12.80 15.90 13.38
C VAL A 429 -11.51 15.12 13.22
N ASP A 430 -10.65 15.59 12.34
CA ASP A 430 -9.33 15.05 12.08
C ASP A 430 -8.25 16.11 12.27
N MET A 431 -7.02 15.61 12.41
CA MET A 431 -5.81 16.34 12.07
C MET A 431 -5.10 15.54 10.99
N SER A 432 -4.98 16.13 9.80
CA SER A 432 -4.37 15.49 8.64
C SER A 432 -2.98 16.04 8.36
N PHE A 433 -2.07 15.15 8.00
CA PHE A 433 -0.73 15.45 7.51
C PHE A 433 -0.55 14.82 6.12
N SER A 434 -0.18 15.64 5.13
CA SER A 434 0.05 15.23 3.74
C SER A 434 1.52 15.38 3.35
N TYR A 435 2.13 14.32 2.81
CA TYR A 435 3.50 14.37 2.31
C TYR A 435 3.68 15.35 1.16
N GLY A 436 2.74 15.38 0.22
CA GLY A 436 2.81 16.23 -0.97
C GLY A 436 2.70 17.72 -0.65
N GLU A 437 2.09 18.08 0.49
CA GLU A 437 2.01 19.47 0.97
C GLU A 437 3.24 19.86 1.79
N ALA A 438 3.73 18.94 2.62
CA ALA A 438 4.81 19.22 3.56
C ALA A 438 6.21 19.16 2.93
N PHE A 439 6.41 18.33 1.89
CA PHE A 439 7.72 18.05 1.31
C PHE A 439 7.73 18.18 -0.21
N LYS A 440 8.83 18.70 -0.75
CA LYS A 440 9.06 18.86 -2.21
C LYS A 440 9.78 17.68 -2.86
N SER A 441 10.07 16.61 -2.13
CA SER A 441 10.84 15.46 -2.62
C SER A 441 9.92 14.33 -3.07
N SER A 442 10.04 13.94 -4.33
CA SER A 442 9.33 12.80 -4.89
C SER A 442 10.30 11.64 -5.13
N ARG A 443 10.26 10.64 -4.25
CA ARG A 443 10.86 9.32 -4.50
C ARG A 443 9.76 8.42 -5.01
N TYR A 444 10.00 7.73 -6.12
CA TYR A 444 8.91 7.19 -6.93
C TYR A 444 8.83 5.66 -6.86
N THR A 445 9.96 4.96 -6.95
CA THR A 445 9.92 3.48 -7.10
C THR A 445 10.21 2.73 -5.79
N GLY A 446 10.93 3.37 -4.86
CA GLY A 446 11.44 2.77 -3.61
C GLY A 446 12.78 2.04 -3.80
N TYR A 447 13.09 1.56 -5.01
CA TYR A 447 14.35 0.88 -5.30
C TYR A 447 15.54 1.83 -5.21
N GLU A 448 15.38 3.12 -5.52
CA GLU A 448 16.45 4.12 -5.38
C GLU A 448 16.96 4.20 -3.94
N VAL A 449 16.06 4.17 -2.96
CA VAL A 449 16.43 4.20 -1.53
C VAL A 449 17.12 2.91 -1.13
N MET A 450 16.64 1.76 -1.62
CA MET A 450 17.24 0.47 -1.31
C MET A 450 18.64 0.34 -1.90
N LEU A 451 18.84 0.70 -3.17
CA LEU A 451 20.16 0.69 -3.81
C LEU A 451 21.14 1.62 -3.10
N TYR A 452 20.67 2.82 -2.73
CA TYR A 452 21.46 3.76 -1.94
C TYR A 452 21.83 3.18 -0.56
N ALA A 453 20.87 2.68 0.21
CA ALA A 453 21.10 2.07 1.52
C ALA A 453 22.08 0.90 1.44
N CYS A 454 21.90 0.01 0.46
CA CYS A 454 22.81 -1.11 0.22
C CYS A 454 24.23 -0.65 -0.13
N SER A 455 24.40 0.44 -0.89
CA SER A 455 25.72 1.00 -1.18
C SER A 455 26.42 1.55 0.07
N ARG A 456 25.66 2.06 1.03
CA ARG A 456 26.15 2.60 2.31
C ARG A 456 26.30 1.53 3.40
N GLY A 457 25.85 0.31 3.14
CA GLY A 457 25.90 -0.80 4.10
C GLY A 457 24.74 -0.83 5.09
N ASP A 458 23.72 0.00 4.89
CA ASP A 458 22.55 0.04 5.74
C ASP A 458 21.57 -1.07 5.34
N ALA A 459 21.40 -2.04 6.23
CA ALA A 459 20.52 -3.19 6.05
C ALA A 459 19.12 -3.00 6.67
N THR A 460 18.79 -1.81 7.18
CA THR A 460 17.52 -1.53 7.88
C THR A 460 16.29 -1.87 7.02
N LEU A 461 16.37 -1.55 5.72
CA LEU A 461 15.28 -1.74 4.76
C LEU A 461 15.26 -3.14 4.12
N PHE A 462 16.05 -4.09 4.63
CA PHE A 462 16.22 -5.41 4.03
C PHE A 462 15.83 -6.53 4.99
N SER A 463 15.23 -7.58 4.44
CA SER A 463 14.82 -8.73 5.24
C SER A 463 16.02 -9.61 5.57
N ARG A 464 16.30 -9.79 6.86
CA ARG A 464 17.28 -10.76 7.36
C ARG A 464 16.70 -12.18 7.24
N GLY A 465 17.57 -13.19 7.13
CA GLY A 465 17.14 -14.58 6.89
C GLY A 465 16.13 -15.10 7.93
N ASP A 466 16.37 -14.80 9.21
CA ASP A 466 15.48 -15.13 10.32
C ASP A 466 14.09 -14.46 10.21
N LEU A 467 14.02 -13.21 9.73
CA LEU A 467 12.75 -12.54 9.46
C LEU A 467 11.94 -13.25 8.36
N VAL A 468 12.61 -13.67 7.29
CA VAL A 468 11.98 -14.41 6.20
C VAL A 468 11.47 -15.76 6.68
N GLU A 469 12.27 -16.48 7.46
CA GLU A 469 11.89 -17.78 8.05
C GLU A 469 10.73 -17.63 9.04
N ALA A 470 10.75 -16.61 9.91
CA ALA A 470 9.67 -16.35 10.85
C ALA A 470 8.35 -16.01 10.14
N ALA A 471 8.42 -15.23 9.06
CA ALA A 471 7.26 -14.94 8.21
C ALA A 471 6.67 -16.22 7.58
N TRP A 472 7.52 -17.12 7.06
CA TRP A 472 7.07 -18.41 6.53
C TRP A 472 6.49 -19.32 7.61
N ARG A 473 7.07 -19.34 8.82
CA ARG A 473 6.54 -20.10 9.97
C ARG A 473 5.10 -19.71 10.29
N ILE A 474 4.75 -18.43 10.14
CA ILE A 474 3.37 -17.92 10.34
C ILE A 474 2.45 -18.32 9.19
N ALA A 475 2.92 -18.24 7.95
CA ALA A 475 2.10 -18.52 6.76
C ALA A 475 1.90 -20.02 6.48
N GLN A 476 2.86 -20.87 6.86
CA GLN A 476 2.87 -22.30 6.50
C GLN A 476 1.62 -23.07 6.97
N PRO A 477 1.14 -22.94 8.23
CA PRO A 477 -0.06 -23.65 8.67
C PRO A 477 -1.31 -23.27 7.85
N VAL A 478 -1.39 -22.01 7.39
CA VAL A 478 -2.49 -21.56 6.54
C VAL A 478 -2.44 -22.26 5.19
N LEU A 479 -1.26 -22.36 4.59
CA LEU A 479 -1.04 -23.07 3.33
C LEU A 479 -1.34 -24.56 3.43
N ASP A 480 -0.87 -25.21 4.49
CA ASP A 480 -1.07 -26.63 4.73
C ASP A 480 -2.57 -26.95 4.90
N TYR A 481 -3.26 -26.15 5.72
CA TYR A 481 -4.70 -26.28 5.91
C TYR A 481 -5.46 -26.06 4.59
N TRP A 482 -5.13 -25.02 3.83
CA TRP A 482 -5.80 -24.70 2.56
C TRP A 482 -5.57 -25.71 1.45
N ALA A 483 -4.48 -26.48 1.50
CA ALA A 483 -4.18 -27.54 0.55
C ALA A 483 -5.13 -28.74 0.71
N VAL A 484 -5.55 -29.04 1.95
CA VAL A 484 -6.40 -30.20 2.28
C VAL A 484 -7.87 -29.84 2.50
N ALA A 485 -8.14 -28.62 2.99
CA ALA A 485 -9.50 -28.16 3.24
C ALA A 485 -10.26 -27.93 1.93
N PRO A 486 -11.58 -28.20 1.89
CA PRO A 486 -12.39 -27.82 0.75
C PRO A 486 -12.27 -26.31 0.50
N ALA A 487 -12.17 -25.93 -0.78
CA ALA A 487 -12.25 -24.52 -1.12
C ALA A 487 -13.64 -23.99 -0.72
N PRO A 488 -13.74 -22.72 -0.26
CA PRO A 488 -15.01 -22.03 -0.22
C PRO A 488 -15.69 -22.05 -1.59
N ASP A 489 -16.96 -21.68 -1.65
CA ASP A 489 -17.72 -21.62 -2.89
C ASP A 489 -17.20 -20.51 -3.81
N PHE A 490 -16.11 -20.78 -4.52
CA PHE A 490 -15.43 -19.84 -5.41
C PHE A 490 -16.11 -19.82 -6.79
N PRO A 491 -16.24 -18.63 -7.42
CA PRO A 491 -15.90 -17.32 -6.87
C PRO A 491 -16.90 -16.83 -5.81
N ASN A 492 -16.40 -16.20 -4.74
CA ASN A 492 -17.20 -15.77 -3.58
C ASN A 492 -17.20 -14.26 -3.32
N TYR A 493 -16.61 -13.48 -4.23
CA TYR A 493 -16.78 -12.03 -4.25
C TYR A 493 -16.76 -11.52 -5.68
N THR A 494 -17.53 -10.48 -5.98
CA THR A 494 -17.57 -9.86 -7.31
C THR A 494 -16.37 -8.94 -7.49
N ARG A 495 -15.90 -8.78 -8.73
CA ARG A 495 -14.94 -7.72 -9.06
C ARG A 495 -15.48 -6.35 -8.64
N ASN A 496 -14.57 -5.48 -8.21
CA ASN A 496 -14.86 -4.15 -7.70
C ASN A 496 -15.68 -4.12 -6.39
N SER A 497 -15.83 -5.25 -5.69
CA SER A 497 -16.26 -5.25 -4.28
C SER A 497 -15.06 -5.13 -3.34
N TRP A 498 -15.29 -5.04 -2.04
CA TRP A 498 -14.23 -5.04 -1.01
C TRP A 498 -13.73 -6.44 -0.61
N GLY A 499 -14.28 -7.49 -1.22
CA GLY A 499 -13.95 -8.88 -0.93
C GLY A 499 -15.16 -9.66 -0.39
N PRO A 500 -14.95 -10.91 0.04
CA PRO A 500 -16.03 -11.81 0.41
C PRO A 500 -16.66 -11.43 1.76
N GLN A 501 -17.96 -11.72 1.92
CA GLN A 501 -18.71 -11.48 3.17
C GLN A 501 -18.03 -12.10 4.41
N SER A 502 -17.35 -13.23 4.25
CA SER A 502 -16.60 -13.90 5.32
C SER A 502 -15.49 -13.04 5.92
N ALA A 503 -14.89 -12.12 5.15
CA ALA A 503 -13.86 -11.21 5.64
C ALA A 503 -14.39 -10.18 6.64
N TYR A 504 -15.66 -9.81 6.51
CA TYR A 504 -16.32 -8.93 7.45
C TYR A 504 -16.80 -9.67 8.69
N ALA A 505 -17.40 -10.85 8.48
CA ALA A 505 -17.84 -11.72 9.56
C ALA A 505 -16.69 -12.04 10.55
N LEU A 506 -15.45 -12.07 10.06
CA LEU A 506 -14.24 -12.23 10.88
C LEU A 506 -14.12 -11.18 12.01
N LEU A 507 -14.41 -9.91 11.74
CA LEU A 507 -14.31 -8.81 12.72
C LEU A 507 -15.60 -8.69 13.55
N GLU A 508 -16.76 -8.98 12.93
CA GLU A 508 -18.06 -8.91 13.59
C GLU A 508 -18.18 -9.91 14.75
N LYS A 509 -17.48 -11.05 14.67
CA LYS A 509 -17.33 -12.00 15.80
C LYS A 509 -16.84 -11.33 17.08
N ASP A 510 -16.02 -10.28 16.95
CA ASP A 510 -15.49 -9.51 18.07
C ASP A 510 -16.23 -8.18 18.31
N GLY A 511 -17.38 -7.96 17.64
CA GLY A 511 -18.12 -6.70 17.69
C GLY A 511 -17.42 -5.53 17.00
N ARG A 512 -16.52 -5.82 16.05
CA ARG A 512 -15.71 -4.84 15.32
C ARG A 512 -16.05 -4.83 13.83
N ARG A 513 -15.55 -3.83 13.11
CA ARG A 513 -15.68 -3.72 11.65
C ARG A 513 -14.41 -3.17 11.02
N TRP A 514 -14.26 -3.44 9.73
CA TRP A 514 -13.22 -2.80 8.93
C TRP A 514 -13.48 -1.30 8.89
N PHE A 515 -12.43 -0.52 9.16
CA PHE A 515 -12.47 0.91 8.93
C PHE A 515 -12.15 1.16 7.45
N GLU A 516 -13.19 1.52 6.69
CA GLU A 516 -13.05 1.92 5.30
C GLU A 516 -12.63 3.39 5.23
N VAL A 517 -11.42 3.61 4.74
CA VAL A 517 -10.94 4.96 4.43
C VAL A 517 -11.60 5.40 3.14
N VAL A 518 -12.41 6.46 3.17
CA VAL A 518 -12.92 7.11 1.96
C VAL A 518 -11.92 8.20 1.59
N THR A 519 -11.38 8.16 0.36
CA THR A 519 -10.50 9.22 -0.14
C THR A 519 -11.31 10.21 -0.97
N PRO A 520 -10.82 11.46 -1.14
CA PRO A 520 -11.45 12.45 -2.01
C PRO A 520 -11.83 11.91 -3.40
N ASP A 521 -10.99 11.05 -3.99
CA ASP A 521 -11.23 10.44 -5.30
C ASP A 521 -12.56 9.65 -5.36
N VAL A 522 -12.96 9.03 -4.24
CA VAL A 522 -14.22 8.29 -4.15
C VAL A 522 -15.41 9.25 -4.26
N LEU A 523 -15.30 10.43 -3.66
CA LEU A 523 -16.33 11.46 -3.83
C LEU A 523 -16.33 12.00 -5.26
N GLU A 524 -15.17 12.11 -5.90
CA GLU A 524 -15.08 12.58 -7.29
C GLU A 524 -15.80 11.68 -8.31
N GLU A 525 -16.05 10.41 -7.99
CA GLU A 525 -16.92 9.53 -8.79
C GLU A 525 -18.38 9.99 -8.75
N SER A 526 -18.80 10.65 -7.67
CA SER A 526 -20.12 11.27 -7.62
C SER A 526 -20.20 12.47 -8.55
N ALA A 527 -21.25 12.50 -9.36
CA ALA A 527 -21.51 13.62 -10.27
C ALA A 527 -21.62 14.97 -9.56
N LEU A 528 -21.94 15.00 -8.26
CA LEU A 528 -22.02 16.21 -7.45
C LEU A 528 -20.64 16.77 -7.03
N PHE A 529 -19.68 15.88 -6.77
CA PHE A 529 -18.37 16.23 -6.19
C PHE A 529 -17.22 16.09 -7.20
N LYS A 530 -17.52 15.65 -8.43
CA LYS A 530 -16.55 15.49 -9.50
C LYS A 530 -15.83 16.81 -9.83
N GLY A 531 -14.52 16.85 -9.55
CA GLY A 531 -13.66 18.01 -9.79
C GLY A 531 -13.85 19.14 -8.76
N ALA A 532 -14.43 18.83 -7.59
CA ALA A 532 -14.54 19.78 -6.50
C ALA A 532 -13.19 20.03 -5.80
N ASP A 533 -13.08 21.16 -5.11
CA ASP A 533 -11.87 21.52 -4.36
C ASP A 533 -11.53 20.47 -3.27
N PRO A 534 -10.25 20.07 -3.12
CA PRO A 534 -9.83 19.08 -2.11
C PRO A 534 -10.22 19.43 -0.67
N LEU A 535 -10.26 20.72 -0.29
CA LEU A 535 -10.70 21.16 1.04
C LEU A 535 -12.20 20.89 1.23
N LEU A 536 -13.01 21.05 0.18
CA LEU A 536 -14.44 20.70 0.22
C LEU A 536 -14.60 19.19 0.40
N LEU A 537 -13.88 18.40 -0.40
CA LEU A 537 -13.95 16.93 -0.35
C LEU A 537 -13.57 16.41 1.05
N ASN A 538 -12.48 16.91 1.63
CA ASN A 538 -12.08 16.55 2.99
C ASN A 538 -13.14 16.97 4.02
N SER A 539 -13.65 18.19 3.94
CA SER A 539 -14.71 18.68 4.85
C SER A 539 -15.97 17.80 4.79
N VAL A 540 -16.32 17.34 3.59
CA VAL A 540 -17.45 16.43 3.37
C VAL A 540 -17.17 15.05 3.96
N ILE A 541 -15.99 14.46 3.70
CA ILE A 541 -15.58 13.15 4.26
C ILE A 541 -15.66 13.15 5.79
N LEU A 542 -15.23 14.24 6.43
CA LEU A 542 -15.21 14.38 7.89
C LEU A 542 -16.58 14.62 8.50
N ALA A 543 -17.47 15.26 7.75
CA ALA A 543 -18.84 15.49 8.19
C ALA A 543 -19.71 14.24 8.09
N MET A 544 -19.35 13.28 7.23
CA MET A 544 -20.09 12.04 7.08
C MET A 544 -20.19 11.27 8.38
N GLN A 545 -21.40 10.81 8.70
CA GLN A 545 -21.66 9.94 9.83
C GLN A 545 -21.79 8.49 9.34
N PRO A 546 -21.13 7.52 9.97
CA PRO A 546 -21.36 6.13 9.66
C PRO A 546 -22.77 5.71 10.09
N LEU A 547 -23.50 5.02 9.22
CA LEU A 547 -24.80 4.41 9.48
C LEU A 547 -24.74 2.93 9.15
N THR A 548 -25.43 2.10 9.94
CA THR A 548 -25.57 0.68 9.65
C THR A 548 -27.02 0.31 9.61
N VAL A 549 -27.39 -0.43 8.57
CA VAL A 549 -28.76 -0.86 8.32
C VAL A 549 -28.81 -2.36 8.17
N SER A 550 -29.75 -3.01 8.84
CA SER A 550 -29.89 -4.47 8.81
C SER A 550 -30.57 -4.95 7.53
N THR A 551 -30.38 -6.22 7.17
CA THR A 551 -31.06 -6.81 6.02
C THR A 551 -32.59 -6.69 6.13
N GLY A 552 -33.23 -6.23 5.05
CA GLY A 552 -34.68 -6.03 4.94
C GLY A 552 -35.17 -4.69 5.49
N GLU A 553 -34.31 -3.91 6.14
CA GLU A 553 -34.67 -2.61 6.70
C GLU A 553 -34.73 -1.53 5.60
N MET A 554 -35.71 -0.63 5.72
CA MET A 554 -35.87 0.50 4.80
C MET A 554 -34.85 1.59 5.16
N ILE A 555 -34.05 2.00 4.19
CA ILE A 555 -33.10 3.12 4.32
C ILE A 555 -33.81 4.43 3.97
N LEU A 556 -34.64 4.41 2.92
CA LEU A 556 -35.43 5.55 2.46
C LEU A 556 -36.82 5.08 2.01
N GLU A 557 -37.85 5.89 2.25
CA GLU A 557 -39.18 5.66 1.70
C GLU A 557 -39.57 6.69 0.63
N ALA A 558 -40.19 6.23 -0.45
CA ALA A 558 -40.75 7.11 -1.49
C ALA A 558 -41.80 8.04 -0.90
N GLY A 559 -41.73 9.33 -1.26
CA GLY A 559 -42.59 10.38 -0.70
C GLY A 559 -42.11 10.97 0.62
N GLU A 560 -41.10 10.37 1.27
CA GLU A 560 -40.47 10.94 2.45
C GLU A 560 -39.70 12.22 2.08
N VAL A 561 -39.78 13.26 2.91
CA VAL A 561 -38.95 14.45 2.77
C VAL A 561 -37.71 14.24 3.64
N SER A 562 -36.72 13.52 3.10
CA SER A 562 -35.43 13.30 3.75
C SER A 562 -34.35 14.19 3.10
N SER A 563 -33.45 14.71 3.92
CA SER A 563 -32.42 15.69 3.54
C SER A 563 -31.02 15.11 3.63
N GLU A 564 -30.86 13.82 3.36
CA GLU A 564 -29.61 13.08 3.55
C GLU A 564 -29.14 12.46 2.23
N MET A 565 -27.83 12.36 2.06
CA MET A 565 -27.20 11.59 1.00
C MET A 565 -26.46 10.42 1.63
N TYR A 566 -26.55 9.25 1.01
CA TYR A 566 -25.95 8.03 1.50
C TYR A 566 -24.92 7.52 0.51
N PHE A 567 -23.79 7.10 1.03
CA PHE A 567 -22.73 6.42 0.31
C PHE A 567 -22.74 4.98 0.80
N LEU A 568 -23.03 4.03 -0.08
CA LEU A 568 -23.10 2.63 0.26
C LEU A 568 -21.69 2.07 0.30
N CYS A 569 -21.07 2.01 1.49
CA CYS A 569 -19.72 1.48 1.65
C CYS A 569 -19.71 -0.04 1.58
N ARG A 570 -20.76 -0.65 2.12
CA ARG A 570 -20.92 -2.10 2.24
C ARG A 570 -22.37 -2.50 2.08
N GLY A 571 -22.61 -3.64 1.45
CA GLY A 571 -23.92 -4.24 1.26
C GLY A 571 -24.60 -3.88 -0.06
N GLU A 572 -25.78 -4.47 -0.25
CA GLU A 572 -26.63 -4.26 -1.41
C GLU A 572 -27.96 -3.65 -0.97
N VAL A 573 -28.49 -2.76 -1.80
CA VAL A 573 -29.80 -2.16 -1.61
C VAL A 573 -30.60 -2.28 -2.90
N GLU A 574 -31.90 -2.47 -2.79
CA GLU A 574 -32.81 -2.40 -3.92
C GLU A 574 -33.52 -1.06 -3.95
N VAL A 575 -33.62 -0.49 -5.15
CA VAL A 575 -34.43 0.69 -5.44
C VAL A 575 -35.82 0.21 -5.82
N LEU A 576 -36.82 0.66 -5.08
CA LEU A 576 -38.21 0.22 -5.21
C LEU A 576 -39.08 1.37 -5.71
N ASP A 577 -40.00 1.08 -6.64
CA ASP A 577 -41.03 2.02 -7.07
C ASP A 577 -42.16 2.17 -6.03
N ALA A 578 -43.16 3.00 -6.35
CA ALA A 578 -44.33 3.21 -5.49
C ALA A 578 -45.21 1.94 -5.29
N ARG A 579 -44.94 0.85 -6.01
CA ARG A 579 -45.63 -0.45 -5.92
C ARG A 579 -44.76 -1.52 -5.24
N ASN A 580 -43.59 -1.15 -4.72
CA ASN A 580 -42.56 -2.06 -4.18
C ASN A 580 -42.00 -3.06 -5.21
N GLU A 581 -42.04 -2.71 -6.50
CA GLU A 581 -41.33 -3.45 -7.54
C GLU A 581 -39.90 -2.92 -7.66
N THR A 582 -38.92 -3.83 -7.77
CA THR A 582 -37.49 -3.48 -7.91
C THR A 582 -37.24 -2.80 -9.25
N LEU A 583 -36.85 -1.53 -9.21
CA LEU A 583 -36.46 -0.73 -10.36
C LEU A 583 -35.00 -0.93 -10.71
N ASP A 584 -34.15 -1.00 -9.68
CA ASP A 584 -32.70 -1.07 -9.81
C ASP A 584 -32.09 -1.68 -8.55
N GLU A 585 -30.82 -2.07 -8.61
CA GLU A 585 -30.05 -2.56 -7.48
C GLU A 585 -28.73 -1.79 -7.37
N LEU A 586 -28.51 -1.20 -6.20
CA LEU A 586 -27.27 -0.48 -5.89
C LEU A 586 -26.43 -1.33 -4.94
N GLY A 587 -25.12 -1.31 -5.11
CA GLY A 587 -24.18 -2.05 -4.28
C GLY A 587 -23.07 -1.17 -3.73
N GLU A 588 -22.09 -1.80 -3.10
CA GLU A 588 -20.91 -1.14 -2.55
C GLU A 588 -20.26 -0.20 -3.57
N GLY A 589 -20.00 1.04 -3.16
CA GLY A 589 -19.46 2.13 -3.99
C GLY A 589 -20.52 3.03 -4.63
N ASP A 590 -21.77 2.59 -4.70
CA ASP A 590 -22.88 3.42 -5.20
C ASP A 590 -23.31 4.44 -4.12
N PHE A 591 -23.98 5.50 -4.56
CA PHE A 591 -24.54 6.52 -3.67
C PHE A 591 -25.98 6.82 -4.08
N PHE A 592 -26.76 7.36 -3.15
CA PHE A 592 -28.14 7.73 -3.41
C PHE A 592 -28.60 8.87 -2.50
N GLY A 593 -29.60 9.61 -2.97
CA GLY A 593 -30.26 10.67 -2.20
C GLY A 593 -29.65 12.07 -2.37
N GLU A 594 -28.72 12.24 -3.30
CA GLU A 594 -28.00 13.47 -3.61
C GLU A 594 -28.92 14.66 -3.95
N VAL A 595 -30.07 14.42 -4.59
CA VAL A 595 -31.05 15.48 -4.88
C VAL A 595 -31.69 16.03 -3.59
N GLY A 596 -31.90 15.18 -2.58
CA GLY A 596 -32.43 15.59 -1.28
C GLY A 596 -31.47 16.47 -0.48
N LEU A 597 -30.16 16.36 -0.76
CA LEU A 597 -29.14 17.24 -0.19
C LEU A 597 -29.27 18.68 -0.73
N LEU A 598 -29.63 18.81 -2.01
CA LEU A 598 -29.73 20.10 -2.71
C LEU A 598 -31.10 20.76 -2.52
N MET A 599 -32.18 20.01 -2.66
CA MET A 599 -33.56 20.50 -2.57
C MET A 599 -34.37 19.65 -1.59
N ALA A 600 -35.19 20.29 -0.75
CA ALA A 600 -36.13 19.60 0.12
C ALA A 600 -37.33 19.08 -0.70
N MET A 601 -37.09 18.03 -1.49
CA MET A 601 -38.06 17.37 -2.36
C MET A 601 -38.42 15.99 -1.78
N PRO A 602 -39.67 15.52 -1.93
CA PRO A 602 -40.02 14.15 -1.60
C PRO A 602 -39.16 13.14 -2.39
N ARG A 603 -38.75 12.04 -1.76
CA ARG A 603 -38.01 10.97 -2.44
C ARG A 603 -38.84 10.37 -3.58
N THR A 604 -38.20 10.09 -4.70
CA THR A 604 -38.83 9.52 -5.89
C THR A 604 -38.95 8.00 -5.85
N ALA A 605 -38.12 7.34 -5.04
CA ALA A 605 -38.07 5.90 -4.88
C ALA A 605 -37.74 5.54 -3.43
N SER A 606 -38.13 4.32 -3.04
CA SER A 606 -37.79 3.71 -1.76
C SER A 606 -36.47 2.94 -1.90
N ILE A 607 -35.67 2.86 -0.84
CA ILE A 607 -34.42 2.09 -0.80
C ILE A 607 -34.51 1.08 0.35
N ARG A 608 -34.34 -0.21 0.06
CA ARG A 608 -34.34 -1.29 1.06
C ARG A 608 -33.02 -2.02 1.06
N ALA A 609 -32.48 -2.32 2.23
CA ALA A 609 -31.27 -3.11 2.36
C ALA A 609 -31.54 -4.59 1.99
N LYS A 610 -30.86 -5.11 0.97
CA LYS A 610 -30.86 -6.53 0.61
C LYS A 610 -29.88 -7.35 1.45
N SER A 611 -28.90 -6.69 2.08
CA SER A 611 -27.94 -7.28 3.02
C SER A 611 -27.75 -6.38 4.24
N LEU A 612 -26.87 -6.75 5.17
CA LEU A 612 -26.35 -5.77 6.14
C LEU A 612 -25.60 -4.69 5.35
N CYS A 613 -25.94 -3.43 5.58
CA CYS A 613 -25.34 -2.29 4.91
C CYS A 613 -24.55 -1.42 5.91
N ASP A 614 -23.32 -1.07 5.56
CA ASP A 614 -22.59 0.02 6.22
C ASP A 614 -22.54 1.18 5.21
N LEU A 615 -23.04 2.34 5.63
CA LEU A 615 -23.17 3.54 4.82
C LEU A 615 -22.43 4.70 5.48
N PHE A 616 -22.04 5.69 4.69
CA PHE A 616 -21.79 7.03 5.18
C PHE A 616 -22.96 7.94 4.83
N VAL A 617 -23.42 8.72 5.80
CA VAL A 617 -24.53 9.65 5.65
C VAL A 617 -23.99 11.06 5.71
N LEU A 618 -24.24 11.82 4.66
CA LEU A 618 -24.04 13.26 4.64
C LEU A 618 -25.39 13.95 4.81
N SER A 619 -25.60 14.62 5.94
CA SER A 619 -26.82 15.38 6.18
C SER A 619 -26.76 16.73 5.44
N LYS A 620 -27.91 17.22 4.97
CA LYS A 620 -28.03 18.57 4.39
C LYS A 620 -27.59 19.63 5.38
N LYS A 621 -27.87 19.44 6.68
CA LYS A 621 -27.44 20.37 7.73
C LYS A 621 -25.91 20.50 7.76
N ASP A 622 -25.20 19.38 7.75
CA ASP A 622 -23.73 19.39 7.75
C ASP A 622 -23.18 19.89 6.42
N PHE A 623 -23.81 19.53 5.30
CA PHE A 623 -23.44 20.01 3.97
C PHE A 623 -23.61 21.52 3.83
N THR A 624 -24.77 22.06 4.20
CA THR A 624 -25.05 23.50 4.24
C THR A 624 -24.12 24.23 5.21
N ARG A 625 -23.76 23.62 6.35
CA ARG A 625 -22.73 24.18 7.24
C ARG A 625 -21.38 24.30 6.52
N ILE A 626 -20.92 23.24 5.84
CA ILE A 626 -19.67 23.27 5.06
C ILE A 626 -19.72 24.38 4.00
N LEU A 627 -20.82 24.48 3.25
CA LEU A 627 -20.99 25.51 2.22
C LEU A 627 -21.04 26.93 2.81
N ARG A 628 -21.57 27.09 4.03
CA ARG A 628 -21.58 28.38 4.74
C ARG A 628 -20.20 28.77 5.23
N ASP A 629 -19.44 27.82 5.75
CA ASP A 629 -18.08 28.01 6.23
C ASP A 629 -17.11 28.25 5.05
N HIS A 630 -17.47 27.77 3.85
CA HIS A 630 -16.72 27.94 2.61
C HIS A 630 -17.62 28.39 1.43
N PRO A 631 -18.07 29.67 1.41
CA PRO A 631 -19.03 30.17 0.42
C PRO A 631 -18.60 30.02 -1.04
N GLN A 632 -17.30 30.01 -1.31
CA GLN A 632 -16.74 29.79 -2.64
C GLN A 632 -17.16 28.44 -3.24
N PHE A 633 -17.33 27.41 -2.41
CA PHE A 633 -17.73 26.06 -2.86
C PHE A 633 -19.24 25.98 -3.13
N ALA A 634 -20.04 26.87 -2.54
CA ALA A 634 -21.49 26.91 -2.78
C ALA A 634 -21.83 27.26 -4.24
N GLU A 635 -21.05 28.16 -4.87
CA GLU A 635 -21.20 28.51 -6.28
C GLU A 635 -20.86 27.34 -7.21
N GLU A 636 -19.77 26.61 -6.92
CA GLU A 636 -19.34 25.43 -7.69
C GLU A 636 -20.39 24.33 -7.66
N ILE A 637 -20.87 23.98 -6.46
CA ILE A 637 -21.92 22.97 -6.26
C ILE A 637 -23.23 23.38 -6.95
N ARG A 638 -23.59 24.67 -6.89
CA ARG A 638 -24.79 25.18 -7.59
C ARG A 638 -24.66 25.00 -9.10
N ALA A 639 -23.53 25.39 -9.68
CA ALA A 639 -23.31 25.29 -11.12
C ALA A 639 -23.37 23.84 -11.61
N ILE A 640 -22.77 22.91 -10.87
CA ILE A 640 -22.82 21.46 -11.15
C ILE A 640 -24.27 20.97 -11.09
N ALA A 641 -25.02 21.38 -10.07
CA ALA A 641 -26.40 20.96 -9.88
C ALA A 641 -27.35 21.48 -10.97
N GLU A 642 -27.20 22.75 -11.38
CA GLU A 642 -27.97 23.38 -12.46
C GLU A 642 -27.71 22.69 -13.81
N GLN A 643 -26.45 22.36 -14.10
CA GLN A 643 -26.06 21.74 -15.37
C GLN A 643 -26.48 20.27 -15.48
N ARG A 644 -26.35 19.50 -14.39
CA ARG A 644 -26.51 18.04 -14.43
C ARG A 644 -27.90 17.54 -14.08
N TYR A 645 -28.58 18.21 -13.15
CA TYR A 645 -29.90 17.78 -12.66
C TYR A 645 -31.05 18.63 -13.22
N ALA A 646 -30.75 19.62 -14.08
CA ALA A 646 -31.72 20.59 -14.61
C ALA A 646 -32.55 21.29 -13.51
N LEU A 647 -31.93 21.50 -12.34
CA LEU A 647 -32.54 22.15 -11.17
C LEU A 647 -32.18 23.63 -11.17
N THR A 648 -33.12 24.52 -10.81
CA THR A 648 -32.81 25.94 -10.57
C THR A 648 -32.64 26.18 -9.08
N LEU A 649 -31.42 26.48 -8.63
CA LEU A 649 -31.09 26.66 -7.21
C LEU A 649 -30.75 28.11 -6.89
N GLN A 650 -31.34 28.68 -5.83
CA GLN A 650 -30.90 29.98 -5.31
C GLN A 650 -29.75 29.78 -4.33
N LEU A 651 -28.66 30.55 -4.44
CA LEU A 651 -27.49 30.42 -3.55
C LEU A 651 -27.87 30.50 -2.07
N ASP A 652 -28.71 31.48 -1.74
CA ASP A 652 -29.17 31.69 -0.38
C ASP A 652 -29.92 30.47 0.17
N SER A 653 -30.55 29.65 -0.68
CA SER A 653 -31.25 28.43 -0.29
C SER A 653 -30.36 27.21 -0.08
N LEU A 654 -29.14 27.21 -0.65
CA LEU A 654 -28.11 26.18 -0.43
C LEU A 654 -27.36 26.42 0.89
N MET A 655 -27.22 27.69 1.28
CA MET A 655 -26.46 28.14 2.46
C MET A 655 -27.33 28.38 3.71
N GLN A 656 -28.66 28.39 3.59
CA GLN A 656 -29.63 28.45 4.69
C GLN A 656 -29.97 27.07 5.20
#